data_AF-A0A970IWM8-F1
#
_entry.id   AF-A0A970IWM8-F1
#
_cell.length_a   1.000
_cell.length_b   1.000
_cell.length_c   1.000
_cell.angle_alpha   90.00
_cell.angle_beta   90.00
_cell.angle_gamma   90.00
#
_symmetry.space_group_name_H-M   'P 1'
#
loop_
_entity.id
_entity.type
_entity.pdbx_description
1 polymer ?
#
loop_
_entity_poly.entity_id
_entity_poly.type
_entity_poly.pdbx_seq_one_letter_code
_entity_poly.pdbx_strand_id
1 'polypeptide(L)'
;MRRDAFFLVFLVFLFGLVLFGCKKEPDKDNGKETKPTISVSVNQFKLKEGETATIEPSLSNTSENLKILFSSEDPDVATVDENGVIVAIGEGETTVTVSLEEYPDVKTTVTVVVEAQEEEVVLAINGPDSVYVGQTIQLTVTDPEPEGNIIYWDTKDQSIISVTQTGIVTGLKGGTAVVRVISGNTGESVEKTITVLIPDPESLEIGGLDGKRVTYNSVIRLVAKISPQGATGEIEWESYDEDVCVIDETGKIQPLRPGEVTIRATIKNTNISGEITFAIEPTLLEFLEYHHNEDPHVQDIRVYGFESSLPYHDPSKGAYYYNLTLLGSVNNYLNYELQIIESILGANKKNRPGTKQSVTKYITVHDTGSAAPGAGASAHNGYIHGGAESAGASWHYTVGNDGVYHHIPDDEVAWHAGDGTTVPYEAFDSGIPYTFKKKPEVTITPDGYYALDGVKSNVEAPRKNDGSIPKTSEINTLGIEVTKGENGNWFIGKTWWSNTYKYIGNRGGNNNSIGIESCVNQGSDVFLTWQLLAKLVAKLMEENGLYFEHVVQHHYFSGKDCPMTMRNSNNFERFMKLVEAEYFIRTMFNDYTIRFISNNPDYIDNRGRIIDLPVTPTRASYTVEVTNTKTNKTEFKLFYVNLPAKSQ
;
A
#
# COMPACT_ATOMS: atom_id res chain seq x y z
N MET A 1 4.73 31.06 -50.23
CA MET A 1 6.16 31.30 -50.53
C MET A 1 6.49 30.52 -51.79
N ARG A 2 6.69 31.20 -52.95
CA ARG A 2 6.75 30.63 -54.33
C ARG A 2 5.39 30.03 -54.80
N ARG A 3 4.85 30.25 -56.02
CA ARG A 3 5.33 30.30 -57.45
C ARG A 3 5.37 28.88 -58.08
N ASP A 4 4.92 28.57 -59.31
CA ASP A 4 4.32 29.29 -60.48
C ASP A 4 3.57 28.24 -61.38
N ALA A 5 2.92 28.49 -62.55
CA ALA A 5 2.02 29.54 -63.10
C ALA A 5 1.74 29.26 -64.63
N PHE A 6 0.91 30.06 -65.35
CA PHE A 6 0.71 30.08 -66.84
C PHE A 6 -0.01 28.83 -67.48
N PHE A 7 -0.47 28.74 -68.77
CA PHE A 7 -1.16 29.59 -69.80
C PHE A 7 -1.59 28.69 -71.02
N LEU A 8 -2.29 29.09 -72.12
CA LEU A 8 -3.44 29.99 -72.39
C LEU A 8 -3.75 30.13 -73.93
N VAL A 9 -4.99 29.86 -74.39
CA VAL A 9 -5.70 30.42 -75.60
C VAL A 9 -5.35 29.97 -77.07
N PHE A 10 -6.35 30.14 -77.98
CA PHE A 10 -6.31 30.23 -79.47
C PHE A 10 -6.23 28.95 -80.37
N LEU A 11 -6.68 28.88 -81.65
CA LEU A 11 -7.45 29.79 -82.56
C LEU A 11 -8.16 29.04 -83.75
N VAL A 12 -9.13 29.71 -84.38
CA VAL A 12 -10.00 29.42 -85.55
C VAL A 12 -9.32 28.90 -86.84
N PHE A 13 -10.00 28.05 -87.62
CA PHE A 13 -9.93 28.11 -89.10
C PHE A 13 -11.31 27.91 -89.77
N LEU A 14 -11.37 28.00 -91.10
CA LEU A 14 -12.51 28.55 -91.88
C LEU A 14 -12.44 28.18 -93.39
N PHE A 15 -13.57 28.32 -94.12
CA PHE A 15 -13.78 28.10 -95.58
C PHE A 15 -13.70 26.64 -96.11
N GLY A 16 -14.35 26.25 -97.24
CA GLY A 16 -15.39 26.92 -98.04
C GLY A 16 -15.43 26.52 -99.54
N LEU A 17 -16.57 26.78 -100.23
CA LEU A 17 -16.81 26.77 -101.70
C LEU A 17 -16.82 25.40 -102.48
N VAL A 18 -17.40 25.24 -103.70
CA VAL A 18 -18.67 25.74 -104.32
C VAL A 18 -18.99 25.05 -105.70
N LEU A 19 -20.26 24.65 -105.91
CA LEU A 19 -21.10 24.50 -107.16
C LEU A 19 -20.68 23.78 -108.49
N PHE A 20 -21.74 23.39 -109.23
CA PHE A 20 -21.89 23.09 -110.70
C PHE A 20 -21.13 21.87 -111.30
N GLY A 21 -21.73 20.74 -111.72
CA GLY A 21 -23.07 20.44 -112.23
C GLY A 21 -23.12 20.30 -113.76
N CYS A 22 -23.66 19.20 -114.32
CA CYS A 22 -24.32 19.18 -115.64
C CYS A 22 -25.22 17.93 -115.85
N LYS A 23 -26.17 18.00 -116.80
CA LYS A 23 -27.15 16.93 -117.14
C LYS A 23 -26.67 15.99 -118.25
N LYS A 24 -27.06 14.71 -118.19
CA LYS A 24 -27.70 14.00 -119.33
C LYS A 24 -28.37 12.68 -118.95
N GLU A 25 -29.58 12.48 -119.48
CA GLU A 25 -30.27 11.19 -119.73
C GLU A 25 -29.92 10.71 -121.18
N PRO A 26 -30.32 9.50 -121.68
CA PRO A 26 -31.33 8.57 -121.14
C PRO A 26 -30.99 7.04 -121.22
N ASP A 27 -32.05 6.25 -120.98
CA ASP A 27 -32.36 4.88 -121.48
C ASP A 27 -32.04 3.62 -120.62
N LYS A 28 -33.14 2.94 -120.23
CA LYS A 28 -33.48 1.48 -120.19
C LYS A 28 -32.37 0.44 -119.87
N ASP A 29 -32.59 -0.67 -119.15
CA ASP A 29 -33.82 -1.44 -118.87
C ASP A 29 -33.63 -2.42 -117.67
N ASN A 30 -34.72 -3.03 -117.19
CA ASN A 30 -34.84 -4.27 -116.38
C ASN A 30 -33.92 -4.51 -115.13
N GLY A 31 -34.56 -4.59 -113.96
CA GLY A 31 -33.99 -5.19 -112.74
C GLY A 31 -34.47 -4.47 -111.48
N LYS A 32 -35.14 -5.18 -110.56
CA LYS A 32 -35.66 -4.58 -109.32
C LYS A 32 -35.35 -5.45 -108.11
N GLU A 33 -34.20 -5.20 -107.50
CA GLU A 33 -33.84 -5.77 -106.21
C GLU A 33 -34.75 -5.22 -105.10
N THR A 34 -35.14 -6.09 -104.17
CA THR A 34 -35.82 -5.71 -102.93
C THR A 34 -34.80 -5.67 -101.81
N LYS A 35 -34.67 -4.54 -101.10
CA LYS A 35 -33.83 -4.49 -99.89
C LYS A 35 -34.35 -5.51 -98.85
N PRO A 36 -33.46 -6.19 -98.11
CA PRO A 36 -33.85 -7.05 -97.00
C PRO A 36 -34.54 -6.24 -95.89
N THR A 37 -35.28 -6.94 -95.04
CA THR A 37 -35.91 -6.39 -93.84
C THR A 37 -35.68 -7.31 -92.64
N ILE A 38 -35.23 -6.72 -91.53
CA ILE A 38 -35.01 -7.38 -90.24
C ILE A 38 -36.11 -6.99 -89.25
N SER A 39 -36.55 -7.93 -88.42
CA SER A 39 -37.50 -7.69 -87.33
C SER A 39 -37.23 -8.62 -86.15
N VAL A 40 -37.73 -8.25 -84.98
CA VAL A 40 -37.64 -9.04 -83.73
C VAL A 40 -39.03 -9.29 -83.18
N SER A 41 -39.25 -10.46 -82.59
CA SER A 41 -40.54 -10.86 -81.99
C SER A 41 -40.77 -10.22 -80.61
N VAL A 42 -39.68 -9.95 -79.88
CA VAL A 42 -39.65 -9.27 -78.59
C VAL A 42 -38.93 -7.93 -78.76
N ASN A 43 -39.56 -6.85 -78.32
CA ASN A 43 -39.01 -5.49 -78.39
C ASN A 43 -38.54 -4.93 -77.04
N GLN A 44 -38.83 -5.61 -75.93
CA GLN A 44 -38.31 -5.29 -74.60
C GLN A 44 -38.03 -6.55 -73.78
N PHE A 45 -36.88 -6.60 -73.11
CA PHE A 45 -36.60 -7.52 -72.01
C PHE A 45 -36.55 -6.77 -70.68
N LYS A 46 -36.98 -7.45 -69.62
CA LYS A 46 -36.79 -7.07 -68.22
C LYS A 46 -35.99 -8.18 -67.56
N LEU A 47 -34.88 -7.83 -66.91
CA LEU A 47 -33.90 -8.75 -66.35
C LEU A 47 -33.44 -8.25 -64.98
N LYS A 48 -32.87 -9.14 -64.17
CA LYS A 48 -32.04 -8.80 -63.01
C LYS A 48 -30.56 -8.96 -63.36
N GLU A 49 -29.67 -8.35 -62.58
CA GLU A 49 -28.21 -8.48 -62.79
C GLU A 49 -27.78 -9.96 -62.88
N GLY A 50 -26.99 -10.30 -63.90
CA GLY A 50 -26.56 -11.67 -64.19
C GLY A 50 -27.60 -12.56 -64.90
N GLU A 51 -28.86 -12.13 -65.07
CA GLU A 51 -29.82 -12.85 -65.92
C GLU A 51 -29.50 -12.67 -67.42
N THR A 52 -29.99 -13.61 -68.23
CA THR A 52 -29.71 -13.65 -69.67
C THR A 52 -30.98 -13.80 -70.50
N ALA A 53 -31.00 -13.17 -71.68
CA ALA A 53 -32.04 -13.33 -72.69
C ALA A 53 -31.42 -13.62 -74.06
N THR A 54 -32.23 -13.89 -75.08
CA THR A 54 -31.74 -14.05 -76.46
C THR A 54 -32.66 -13.31 -77.42
N ILE A 55 -32.07 -12.48 -78.27
CA ILE A 55 -32.77 -11.82 -79.36
C ILE A 55 -32.81 -12.80 -80.55
N GLU A 56 -34.01 -13.19 -80.97
CA GLU A 56 -34.23 -13.97 -82.20
C GLU A 56 -34.70 -13.05 -83.34
N PRO A 57 -33.77 -12.49 -84.16
CA PRO A 57 -34.14 -11.69 -85.32
C PRO A 57 -34.60 -12.57 -86.49
N SER A 58 -35.66 -12.14 -87.18
CA SER A 58 -36.12 -12.76 -88.43
C SER A 58 -35.78 -11.89 -89.63
N LEU A 59 -35.29 -12.52 -90.71
CA LEU A 59 -34.98 -11.87 -91.97
C LEU A 59 -36.04 -12.17 -93.04
N SER A 60 -36.29 -11.19 -93.89
CA SER A 60 -37.30 -11.23 -94.95
C SER A 60 -36.88 -10.38 -96.15
N ASN A 61 -37.53 -10.58 -97.30
CA ASN A 61 -37.24 -9.91 -98.58
C ASN A 61 -35.82 -10.12 -99.16
N THR A 62 -35.12 -11.15 -98.69
CA THR A 62 -33.88 -11.68 -99.28
C THR A 62 -33.87 -13.20 -99.25
N SER A 63 -33.00 -13.81 -100.06
CA SER A 63 -32.63 -15.23 -100.03
C SER A 63 -31.12 -15.44 -99.79
N GLU A 64 -30.40 -14.35 -99.48
CA GLU A 64 -28.97 -14.36 -99.18
C GLU A 64 -28.75 -14.63 -97.69
N ASN A 65 -27.65 -15.33 -97.35
CA ASN A 65 -27.29 -15.60 -95.97
C ASN A 65 -26.51 -14.41 -95.39
N LEU A 66 -27.23 -13.32 -95.15
CA LEU A 66 -26.70 -12.04 -94.66
C LEU A 66 -26.29 -12.12 -93.19
N LYS A 67 -25.22 -11.41 -92.83
CA LYS A 67 -24.68 -11.42 -91.46
C LYS A 67 -25.39 -10.40 -90.58
N ILE A 68 -25.98 -10.88 -89.49
CA ILE A 68 -26.61 -10.04 -88.46
C ILE A 68 -25.53 -9.56 -87.47
N LEU A 69 -25.63 -8.29 -87.05
CA LEU A 69 -24.78 -7.66 -86.06
C LEU A 69 -25.62 -7.14 -84.89
N PHE A 70 -25.17 -7.43 -83.67
CA PHE A 70 -25.76 -6.94 -82.42
C PHE A 70 -24.82 -5.91 -81.77
N SER A 71 -25.39 -4.87 -81.15
CA SER A 71 -24.62 -3.91 -80.34
C SER A 71 -25.50 -3.29 -79.26
N SER A 72 -25.08 -3.36 -78.00
CA SER A 72 -25.68 -2.57 -76.91
C SER A 72 -25.20 -1.11 -76.99
N GLU A 73 -26.09 -0.16 -76.78
CA GLU A 73 -25.76 1.27 -76.68
C GLU A 73 -25.07 1.59 -75.34
N ASP A 74 -25.39 0.84 -74.28
CA ASP A 74 -24.71 0.86 -72.98
C ASP A 74 -24.40 -0.58 -72.50
N PRO A 75 -23.14 -1.04 -72.69
CA PRO A 75 -22.67 -2.34 -72.21
C PRO A 75 -22.55 -2.48 -70.68
N ASP A 76 -22.45 -1.37 -69.94
CA ASP A 76 -22.33 -1.41 -68.47
C ASP A 76 -23.69 -1.68 -67.81
N VAL A 77 -24.80 -1.39 -68.52
CA VAL A 77 -26.15 -1.85 -68.16
C VAL A 77 -26.40 -3.29 -68.65
N ALA A 78 -26.19 -3.57 -69.95
CA ALA A 78 -26.30 -4.93 -70.48
C ALA A 78 -25.43 -5.16 -71.72
N THR A 79 -24.77 -6.32 -71.78
CA THR A 79 -23.98 -6.76 -72.95
C THR A 79 -24.82 -7.63 -73.88
N VAL A 80 -24.37 -7.79 -75.13
CA VAL A 80 -24.91 -8.75 -76.09
C VAL A 80 -23.78 -9.39 -76.90
N ASP A 81 -23.86 -10.70 -77.17
CA ASP A 81 -22.86 -11.45 -77.93
C ASP A 81 -23.16 -11.53 -79.45
N GLU A 82 -22.28 -12.17 -80.21
CA GLU A 82 -22.44 -12.36 -81.67
C GLU A 82 -23.62 -13.28 -82.06
N ASN A 83 -24.19 -14.02 -81.12
CA ASN A 83 -25.36 -14.89 -81.29
C ASN A 83 -26.67 -14.22 -80.85
N GLY A 84 -26.62 -12.99 -80.34
CA GLY A 84 -27.79 -12.26 -79.83
C GLY A 84 -28.15 -12.56 -78.37
N VAL A 85 -27.28 -13.26 -77.63
CA VAL A 85 -27.46 -13.53 -76.20
C VAL A 85 -27.13 -12.28 -75.40
N ILE A 86 -28.12 -11.76 -74.67
CA ILE A 86 -28.00 -10.63 -73.75
C ILE A 86 -27.54 -11.15 -72.38
N VAL A 87 -26.66 -10.41 -71.71
CA VAL A 87 -26.37 -10.58 -70.27
C VAL A 87 -26.57 -9.23 -69.57
N ALA A 88 -27.39 -9.20 -68.52
CA ALA A 88 -27.57 -8.01 -67.68
C ALA A 88 -26.36 -7.78 -66.76
N ILE A 89 -25.86 -6.55 -66.70
CA ILE A 89 -24.58 -6.18 -66.04
C ILE A 89 -24.76 -5.18 -64.90
N GLY A 90 -25.74 -4.28 -64.96
CA GLY A 90 -26.00 -3.30 -63.91
C GLY A 90 -27.35 -2.57 -64.09
N GLU A 91 -27.86 -1.97 -63.01
CA GLU A 91 -29.16 -1.28 -62.99
C GLU A 91 -29.27 -0.19 -64.07
N GLY A 92 -30.34 -0.22 -64.86
CA GLY A 92 -30.60 0.82 -65.87
C GLY A 92 -31.53 0.38 -67.01
N GLU A 93 -31.60 1.22 -68.04
CA GLU A 93 -32.28 0.92 -69.31
C GLU A 93 -31.31 1.20 -70.46
N THR A 94 -31.07 0.19 -71.30
CA THR A 94 -30.19 0.25 -72.48
C THR A 94 -30.92 -0.26 -73.73
N THR A 95 -30.41 0.09 -74.91
CA THR A 95 -30.95 -0.38 -76.18
C THR A 95 -29.94 -1.27 -76.90
N VAL A 96 -30.35 -2.49 -77.23
CA VAL A 96 -29.61 -3.34 -78.17
C VAL A 96 -30.11 -3.08 -79.58
N THR A 97 -29.24 -2.53 -80.43
CA THR A 97 -29.46 -2.45 -81.88
C THR A 97 -29.14 -3.79 -82.53
N VAL A 98 -30.01 -4.23 -83.44
CA VAL A 98 -29.81 -5.39 -84.33
C VAL A 98 -29.80 -4.90 -85.77
N SER A 99 -28.77 -5.22 -86.55
CA SER A 99 -28.55 -4.67 -87.89
C SER A 99 -27.93 -5.71 -88.85
N LEU A 100 -27.78 -5.35 -90.13
CA LEU A 100 -27.12 -6.17 -91.15
C LEU A 100 -25.78 -5.57 -91.57
N GLU A 101 -24.72 -6.40 -91.65
CA GLU A 101 -23.37 -5.96 -92.06
C GLU A 101 -23.35 -5.41 -93.49
N GLU A 102 -24.09 -6.04 -94.41
CA GLU A 102 -24.18 -5.66 -95.82
C GLU A 102 -25.20 -4.55 -96.07
N TYR A 103 -26.10 -4.28 -95.11
CA TYR A 103 -27.16 -3.27 -95.21
C TYR A 103 -27.32 -2.45 -93.91
N PRO A 104 -26.38 -1.56 -93.55
CA PRO A 104 -26.41 -0.85 -92.26
C PRO A 104 -27.65 0.05 -92.01
N ASP A 105 -28.35 0.47 -93.06
CA ASP A 105 -29.65 1.16 -92.97
C ASP A 105 -30.77 0.28 -92.39
N VAL A 106 -30.63 -1.06 -92.50
CA VAL A 106 -31.64 -2.05 -92.13
C VAL A 106 -31.35 -2.52 -90.71
N LYS A 107 -32.02 -1.89 -89.75
CA LYS A 107 -31.88 -2.19 -88.32
C LYS A 107 -33.20 -2.12 -87.56
N THR A 108 -33.24 -2.81 -86.42
CA THR A 108 -34.29 -2.77 -85.39
C THR A 108 -33.65 -2.66 -84.02
N THR A 109 -34.44 -2.38 -82.98
CA THR A 109 -33.96 -2.17 -81.61
C THR A 109 -34.75 -2.99 -80.61
N VAL A 110 -34.09 -3.45 -79.54
CA VAL A 110 -34.68 -4.10 -78.37
C VAL A 110 -34.24 -3.35 -77.12
N THR A 111 -35.21 -2.90 -76.31
CA THR A 111 -34.91 -2.30 -75.00
C THR A 111 -34.58 -3.39 -73.98
N VAL A 112 -33.56 -3.18 -73.16
CA VAL A 112 -33.23 -4.06 -72.02
C VAL A 112 -33.28 -3.20 -70.76
N VAL A 113 -34.20 -3.53 -69.86
CA VAL A 113 -34.30 -2.92 -68.53
C VAL A 113 -33.71 -3.91 -67.52
N VAL A 114 -32.72 -3.47 -66.77
CA VAL A 114 -32.15 -4.21 -65.64
C VAL A 114 -32.71 -3.60 -64.36
N GLU A 115 -33.54 -4.38 -63.66
CA GLU A 115 -34.26 -3.92 -62.47
C GLU A 115 -33.37 -3.99 -61.23
N ALA A 116 -33.42 -2.93 -60.40
CA ALA A 116 -32.67 -2.84 -59.15
C ALA A 116 -32.98 -4.02 -58.21
N GLN A 117 -31.97 -4.51 -57.50
CA GLN A 117 -32.16 -5.47 -56.42
C GLN A 117 -32.58 -4.72 -55.14
N GLU A 118 -33.82 -4.92 -54.70
CA GLU A 118 -34.30 -4.43 -53.41
C GLU A 118 -33.55 -5.14 -52.26
N GLU A 119 -32.91 -4.37 -51.36
CA GLU A 119 -32.33 -4.91 -50.13
C GLU A 119 -33.43 -5.15 -49.08
N GLU A 120 -33.54 -6.38 -48.59
CA GLU A 120 -34.50 -6.75 -47.54
C GLU A 120 -34.04 -6.19 -46.18
N VAL A 121 -34.80 -5.26 -45.62
CA VAL A 121 -34.56 -4.73 -44.28
C VAL A 121 -34.92 -5.81 -43.25
N VAL A 122 -33.98 -6.13 -42.36
CA VAL A 122 -34.15 -7.17 -41.33
C VAL A 122 -34.07 -6.62 -39.91
N LEU A 123 -34.67 -7.32 -38.95
CA LEU A 123 -34.66 -6.96 -37.53
C LEU A 123 -33.22 -7.02 -36.97
N ALA A 124 -32.66 -5.87 -36.57
CA ALA A 124 -31.24 -5.77 -36.20
C ALA A 124 -30.99 -4.87 -34.96
N ILE A 125 -29.94 -5.18 -34.18
CA ILE A 125 -29.52 -4.40 -32.99
C ILE A 125 -28.30 -3.54 -33.31
N ASN A 126 -28.48 -2.23 -33.26
CA ASN A 126 -27.45 -1.23 -33.53
C ASN A 126 -26.93 -0.61 -32.22
N GLY A 127 -25.74 0.01 -32.28
CA GLY A 127 -25.06 0.62 -31.14
C GLY A 127 -23.81 -0.16 -30.69
N PRO A 128 -23.13 0.29 -29.61
CA PRO A 128 -21.83 -0.25 -29.21
C PRO A 128 -21.85 -1.73 -28.80
N ASP A 129 -20.75 -2.44 -29.01
CA ASP A 129 -20.55 -3.83 -28.58
C ASP A 129 -19.91 -3.95 -27.18
N SER A 130 -19.64 -2.83 -26.50
CA SER A 130 -18.99 -2.80 -25.19
C SER A 130 -19.42 -1.65 -24.30
N VAL A 131 -19.42 -1.88 -22.99
CA VAL A 131 -19.71 -0.90 -21.93
C VAL A 131 -18.78 -1.14 -20.74
N TYR A 132 -18.39 -0.10 -20.00
CA TYR A 132 -17.63 -0.29 -18.76
C TYR A 132 -18.55 -0.64 -17.58
N VAL A 133 -18.04 -1.38 -16.58
CA VAL A 133 -18.74 -1.60 -15.30
C VAL A 133 -19.17 -0.26 -14.70
N GLY A 134 -20.44 -0.16 -14.28
CA GLY A 134 -21.05 1.05 -13.73
C GLY A 134 -21.50 2.09 -14.78
N GLN A 135 -21.14 1.92 -16.06
CA GLN A 135 -21.53 2.81 -17.15
C GLN A 135 -22.73 2.27 -17.94
N THR A 136 -23.32 3.12 -18.79
CA THR A 136 -24.41 2.77 -19.68
C THR A 136 -24.09 3.01 -21.15
N ILE A 137 -24.73 2.25 -22.04
CA ILE A 137 -24.79 2.51 -23.49
C ILE A 137 -26.24 2.47 -23.97
N GLN A 138 -26.51 3.19 -25.06
CA GLN A 138 -27.78 3.13 -25.77
C GLN A 138 -27.64 2.20 -26.98
N LEU A 139 -28.47 1.17 -27.04
CA LEU A 139 -28.70 0.36 -28.24
C LEU A 139 -30.00 0.81 -28.93
N THR A 140 -30.10 0.62 -30.23
CA THR A 140 -31.33 0.87 -31.00
C THR A 140 -31.66 -0.33 -31.87
N VAL A 141 -32.89 -0.40 -32.38
CA VAL A 141 -33.35 -1.49 -33.25
C VAL A 141 -33.73 -0.94 -34.62
N THR A 142 -33.24 -1.60 -35.67
CA THR A 142 -33.86 -1.53 -37.00
C THR A 142 -35.02 -2.52 -37.00
N ASP A 143 -36.23 -2.04 -37.25
CA ASP A 143 -37.46 -2.84 -37.33
C ASP A 143 -38.05 -2.65 -38.74
N PRO A 144 -38.23 -3.71 -39.54
CA PRO A 144 -38.84 -3.60 -40.87
C PRO A 144 -40.36 -3.36 -40.83
N GLU A 145 -41.04 -3.68 -39.72
CA GLU A 145 -42.48 -3.46 -39.53
C GLU A 145 -42.74 -2.53 -38.33
N PRO A 146 -42.30 -1.26 -38.32
CA PRO A 146 -42.33 -0.41 -37.14
C PRO A 146 -43.71 0.16 -36.78
N GLU A 147 -44.71 0.06 -37.66
CA GLU A 147 -46.04 0.66 -37.42
C GLU A 147 -46.87 -0.20 -36.45
N GLY A 148 -46.97 0.25 -35.20
CA GLY A 148 -47.74 -0.41 -34.14
C GLY A 148 -47.04 -1.57 -33.44
N ASN A 149 -45.84 -1.96 -33.89
CA ASN A 149 -45.02 -3.01 -33.30
C ASN A 149 -44.49 -2.61 -31.90
N ILE A 150 -44.28 -3.60 -31.04
CA ILE A 150 -43.72 -3.44 -29.70
C ILE A 150 -42.46 -4.30 -29.61
N ILE A 151 -41.30 -3.63 -29.47
CA ILE A 151 -40.01 -4.30 -29.32
C ILE A 151 -39.74 -4.61 -27.85
N TYR A 152 -39.59 -5.89 -27.52
CA TYR A 152 -39.31 -6.38 -26.17
C TYR A 152 -37.82 -6.66 -25.99
N TRP A 153 -37.17 -6.00 -25.03
CA TRP A 153 -35.75 -6.18 -24.68
C TRP A 153 -35.55 -7.11 -23.47
N ASP A 154 -34.54 -7.97 -23.50
CA ASP A 154 -34.08 -8.74 -22.33
C ASP A 154 -32.58 -9.09 -22.46
N THR A 155 -31.98 -9.66 -21.40
CA THR A 155 -30.61 -10.18 -21.40
C THR A 155 -30.56 -11.61 -20.87
N LYS A 156 -29.72 -12.45 -21.50
CA LYS A 156 -29.48 -13.83 -21.06
C LYS A 156 -28.67 -13.95 -19.76
N ASP A 157 -28.00 -12.89 -19.33
CA ASP A 157 -27.30 -12.84 -18.04
C ASP A 157 -27.51 -11.49 -17.35
N GLN A 158 -28.45 -11.47 -16.41
CA GLN A 158 -28.79 -10.30 -15.57
C GLN A 158 -27.76 -10.03 -14.45
N SER A 159 -26.71 -10.86 -14.31
CA SER A 159 -25.58 -10.63 -13.38
C SER A 159 -24.40 -9.89 -14.01
N ILE A 160 -24.37 -9.81 -15.35
CA ILE A 160 -23.31 -9.15 -16.14
C ILE A 160 -23.79 -7.81 -16.70
N ILE A 161 -25.03 -7.73 -17.22
CA ILE A 161 -25.68 -6.49 -17.65
C ILE A 161 -27.13 -6.40 -17.18
N SER A 162 -27.71 -5.20 -17.17
CA SER A 162 -29.16 -5.00 -17.24
C SER A 162 -29.52 -4.25 -18.52
N VAL A 163 -30.76 -4.39 -19.00
CA VAL A 163 -31.27 -3.65 -20.17
C VAL A 163 -32.70 -3.14 -19.93
N THR A 164 -33.00 -1.91 -20.35
CA THR A 164 -34.36 -1.34 -20.29
C THR A 164 -35.17 -1.72 -21.54
N GLN A 165 -36.50 -1.61 -21.46
CA GLN A 165 -37.38 -1.69 -22.64
C GLN A 165 -37.20 -0.52 -23.64
N THR A 166 -36.23 0.37 -23.40
CA THR A 166 -35.81 1.45 -24.31
C THR A 166 -34.39 1.25 -24.82
N GLY A 167 -33.80 0.06 -24.68
CA GLY A 167 -32.46 -0.27 -25.18
C GLY A 167 -31.28 0.32 -24.40
N ILE A 168 -31.48 0.87 -23.20
CA ILE A 168 -30.38 1.33 -22.34
C ILE A 168 -29.79 0.13 -21.63
N VAL A 169 -28.53 -0.20 -21.92
CA VAL A 169 -27.78 -1.30 -21.29
C VAL A 169 -26.86 -0.73 -20.22
N THR A 170 -26.81 -1.36 -19.04
CA THR A 170 -25.88 -1.01 -17.93
C THR A 170 -24.88 -2.14 -17.70
N GLY A 171 -23.58 -1.83 -17.63
CA GLY A 171 -22.56 -2.81 -17.24
C GLY A 171 -22.56 -3.06 -15.74
N LEU A 172 -22.77 -4.31 -15.30
CA LEU A 172 -22.84 -4.66 -13.87
C LEU A 172 -21.58 -5.38 -13.37
N LYS A 173 -20.98 -6.23 -14.21
CA LYS A 173 -19.81 -7.05 -13.87
C LYS A 173 -19.00 -7.36 -15.13
N GLY A 174 -17.67 -7.33 -15.03
CA GLY A 174 -16.79 -7.65 -16.16
C GLY A 174 -17.04 -9.05 -16.74
N GLY A 175 -17.10 -9.16 -18.07
CA GLY A 175 -17.45 -10.39 -18.78
C GLY A 175 -18.16 -10.12 -20.11
N THR A 176 -18.97 -11.07 -20.59
CA THR A 176 -19.76 -10.94 -21.82
C THR A 176 -21.18 -11.44 -21.57
N ALA A 177 -22.19 -10.68 -22.02
CA ALA A 177 -23.60 -11.07 -21.95
C ALA A 177 -24.31 -10.82 -23.28
N VAL A 178 -25.45 -11.47 -23.49
CA VAL A 178 -26.23 -11.35 -24.72
C VAL A 178 -27.50 -10.56 -24.45
N VAL A 179 -27.64 -9.41 -25.11
CA VAL A 179 -28.90 -8.70 -25.25
C VAL A 179 -29.71 -9.37 -26.35
N ARG A 180 -31.00 -9.59 -26.10
CA ARG A 180 -31.98 -10.09 -27.07
C ARG A 180 -33.10 -9.06 -27.22
N VAL A 181 -33.58 -8.87 -28.44
CA VAL A 181 -34.87 -8.21 -28.70
C VAL A 181 -35.79 -9.13 -29.48
N ILE A 182 -37.08 -8.96 -29.26
CA ILE A 182 -38.16 -9.74 -29.88
C ILE A 182 -39.19 -8.76 -30.46
N SER A 183 -39.60 -8.95 -31.72
CA SER A 183 -40.73 -8.22 -32.32
C SER A 183 -42.05 -8.75 -31.74
N GLY A 184 -42.93 -7.83 -31.33
CA GLY A 184 -44.28 -8.15 -30.90
C GLY A 184 -45.22 -8.55 -32.04
N ASN A 185 -44.92 -8.13 -33.27
CA ASN A 185 -45.69 -8.48 -34.46
C ASN A 185 -45.33 -9.88 -34.99
N THR A 186 -44.05 -10.13 -35.27
CA THR A 186 -43.60 -11.36 -35.94
C THR A 186 -43.20 -12.48 -34.98
N GLY A 187 -42.85 -12.13 -33.73
CA GLY A 187 -42.26 -13.07 -32.77
C GLY A 187 -40.80 -13.43 -33.05
N GLU A 188 -40.19 -12.88 -34.10
CA GLU A 188 -38.78 -13.04 -34.41
C GLU A 188 -37.89 -12.38 -33.36
N SER A 189 -36.66 -12.86 -33.23
CA SER A 189 -35.71 -12.30 -32.28
C SER A 189 -34.28 -12.30 -32.77
N VAL A 190 -33.60 -11.18 -32.58
CA VAL A 190 -32.18 -10.97 -32.87
C VAL A 190 -31.40 -10.77 -31.57
N GLU A 191 -30.10 -11.09 -31.59
CA GLU A 191 -29.23 -11.10 -30.42
C GLU A 191 -27.90 -10.37 -30.70
N LYS A 192 -27.39 -9.65 -29.70
CA LYS A 192 -26.10 -8.93 -29.75
C LYS A 192 -25.32 -9.22 -28.47
N THR A 193 -24.07 -9.63 -28.63
CA THR A 193 -23.17 -9.84 -27.49
C THR A 193 -22.57 -8.49 -27.08
N ILE A 194 -22.69 -8.14 -25.80
CA ILE A 194 -22.10 -6.96 -25.19
C ILE A 194 -20.97 -7.39 -24.26
N THR A 195 -19.78 -6.82 -24.47
CA THR A 195 -18.61 -7.03 -23.61
C THR A 195 -18.59 -5.97 -22.51
N VAL A 196 -18.64 -6.41 -21.26
CA VAL A 196 -18.51 -5.52 -20.10
C VAL A 196 -17.04 -5.42 -19.71
N LEU A 197 -16.46 -4.26 -19.92
CA LEU A 197 -15.06 -3.96 -19.64
C LEU A 197 -14.89 -3.49 -18.19
N ILE A 198 -13.79 -3.91 -17.55
CA ILE A 198 -13.33 -3.35 -16.28
C ILE A 198 -12.40 -2.18 -16.65
N PRO A 199 -12.61 -0.95 -16.14
CA PRO A 199 -11.68 0.14 -16.35
C PRO A 199 -10.42 -0.07 -15.51
N ASP A 200 -9.27 0.37 -16.03
CA ASP A 200 -8.02 0.38 -15.26
C ASP A 200 -8.15 1.28 -14.02
N PRO A 201 -7.52 0.93 -12.88
CA PRO A 201 -7.51 1.79 -11.70
C PRO A 201 -6.69 3.07 -11.96
N GLU A 202 -7.21 4.20 -11.50
CA GLU A 202 -6.56 5.52 -11.57
C GLU A 202 -6.13 6.02 -10.19
N SER A 203 -6.92 5.76 -9.15
CA SER A 203 -6.62 6.18 -7.76
C SER A 203 -7.20 5.24 -6.70
N LEU A 204 -6.69 5.37 -5.47
CA LEU A 204 -7.19 4.67 -4.28
C LEU A 204 -7.35 5.66 -3.12
N GLU A 205 -8.52 5.65 -2.48
CA GLU A 205 -8.78 6.33 -1.20
C GLU A 205 -9.00 5.30 -0.07
N ILE A 206 -8.73 5.67 1.18
CA ILE A 206 -9.06 4.84 2.36
C ILE A 206 -10.18 5.52 3.17
N GLY A 207 -11.20 4.74 3.56
CA GLY A 207 -12.28 5.17 4.45
C GLY A 207 -12.54 4.19 5.59
N GLY A 208 -13.64 4.39 6.33
CA GLY A 208 -14.09 3.50 7.42
C GLY A 208 -13.89 4.07 8.83
N LEU A 209 -13.11 5.15 9.00
CA LEU A 209 -13.02 5.87 10.27
C LEU A 209 -14.23 6.77 10.53
N ASP A 210 -14.72 7.50 9.52
CA ASP A 210 -15.95 8.32 9.57
C ASP A 210 -16.05 9.28 10.79
N GLY A 211 -14.90 9.79 11.27
CA GLY A 211 -14.82 10.66 12.45
C GLY A 211 -14.85 9.95 13.81
N LYS A 212 -14.75 8.61 13.85
CA LYS A 212 -14.62 7.83 15.09
C LYS A 212 -13.25 8.08 15.73
N ARG A 213 -13.24 8.41 17.03
CA ARG A 213 -12.05 8.29 17.88
C ARG A 213 -11.67 6.81 18.00
N VAL A 214 -10.39 6.49 17.86
CA VAL A 214 -9.88 5.11 17.98
C VAL A 214 -9.32 4.90 19.39
N THR A 215 -9.80 3.87 20.07
CA THR A 215 -9.33 3.41 21.40
C THR A 215 -8.90 1.95 21.34
N TYR A 216 -8.25 1.41 22.38
CA TYR A 216 -7.85 -0.01 22.43
C TYR A 216 -9.00 -1.01 22.18
N ASN A 217 -10.25 -0.65 22.52
CA ASN A 217 -11.42 -1.50 22.29
C ASN A 217 -12.07 -1.34 20.90
N SER A 218 -11.47 -0.55 20.00
CA SER A 218 -12.07 -0.21 18.71
C SER A 218 -11.88 -1.32 17.67
N VAL A 219 -12.96 -2.04 17.37
CA VAL A 219 -13.00 -3.03 16.29
C VAL A 219 -13.36 -2.34 14.97
N ILE A 220 -12.35 -1.79 14.30
CA ILE A 220 -12.48 -1.03 13.05
C ILE A 220 -11.91 -1.82 11.87
N ARG A 221 -12.56 -1.71 10.71
CA ARG A 221 -12.03 -2.13 9.40
C ARG A 221 -12.00 -0.93 8.47
N LEU A 222 -10.81 -0.64 7.94
CA LEU A 222 -10.60 0.33 6.89
C LEU A 222 -11.05 -0.24 5.54
N VAL A 223 -11.47 0.63 4.63
CA VAL A 223 -12.01 0.26 3.32
C VAL A 223 -11.29 1.04 2.24
N ALA A 224 -10.54 0.33 1.39
CA ALA A 224 -9.99 0.88 0.17
C ALA A 224 -11.11 1.10 -0.87
N LYS A 225 -11.14 2.28 -1.48
CA LYS A 225 -12.04 2.65 -2.57
C LYS A 225 -11.19 2.92 -3.81
N ILE A 226 -11.33 2.07 -4.84
CA ILE A 226 -10.65 2.24 -6.12
C ILE A 226 -11.52 3.12 -7.02
N SER A 227 -10.91 4.08 -7.71
CA SER A 227 -11.54 4.87 -8.78
C SER A 227 -10.85 4.62 -10.12
N PRO A 228 -11.54 4.75 -11.27
CA PRO A 228 -12.95 5.11 -11.43
C PRO A 228 -13.91 3.99 -10.96
N GLN A 229 -15.20 4.31 -10.83
CA GLN A 229 -16.21 3.33 -10.43
C GLN A 229 -16.20 2.13 -11.39
N GLY A 230 -16.15 0.92 -10.83
CA GLY A 230 -16.09 -0.34 -11.58
C GLY A 230 -14.67 -0.89 -11.77
N ALA A 231 -13.62 -0.10 -11.52
CA ALA A 231 -12.25 -0.61 -11.45
C ALA A 231 -12.11 -1.58 -10.26
N THR A 232 -11.23 -2.58 -10.40
CA THR A 232 -10.99 -3.60 -9.37
C THR A 232 -9.49 -3.87 -9.22
N GLY A 233 -9.10 -4.41 -8.06
CA GLY A 233 -7.71 -4.74 -7.75
C GLY A 233 -7.59 -5.40 -6.38
N GLU A 234 -6.53 -6.19 -6.20
CA GLU A 234 -6.18 -6.78 -4.90
C GLU A 234 -5.37 -5.76 -4.08
N ILE A 235 -5.61 -5.67 -2.77
CA ILE A 235 -5.04 -4.63 -1.90
C ILE A 235 -3.97 -5.20 -0.98
N GLU A 236 -2.83 -4.52 -0.90
CA GLU A 236 -1.82 -4.68 0.15
C GLU A 236 -1.96 -3.55 1.16
N TRP A 237 -2.12 -3.92 2.44
CA TRP A 237 -2.13 -2.99 3.57
C TRP A 237 -0.77 -2.95 4.24
N GLU A 238 -0.34 -1.77 4.67
CA GLU A 238 0.94 -1.53 5.37
C GLU A 238 0.70 -0.50 6.49
N SER A 239 1.27 -0.72 7.68
CA SER A 239 1.33 0.29 8.74
C SER A 239 2.71 0.93 8.77
N TYR A 240 2.78 2.25 8.93
CA TYR A 240 4.03 2.98 9.12
C TYR A 240 4.52 2.99 10.58
N ASP A 241 3.70 2.54 11.54
CA ASP A 241 4.12 2.23 12.92
C ASP A 241 3.33 1.02 13.47
N GLU A 242 3.91 -0.17 13.36
CA GLU A 242 3.35 -1.42 13.87
C GLU A 242 3.37 -1.53 15.40
N ASP A 243 4.14 -0.71 16.14
CA ASP A 243 4.03 -0.65 17.60
C ASP A 243 2.79 0.14 18.03
N VAL A 244 2.36 1.14 17.25
CA VAL A 244 1.15 1.94 17.50
C VAL A 244 -0.10 1.21 17.01
N CYS A 245 -0.09 0.68 15.78
CA CYS A 245 -1.23 -0.04 15.24
C CYS A 245 -0.81 -1.00 14.10
N VAL A 246 -1.26 -2.25 14.18
CA VAL A 246 -1.15 -3.22 13.07
C VAL A 246 -2.46 -3.32 12.31
N ILE A 247 -2.39 -3.79 11.06
CA ILE A 247 -3.53 -4.00 10.17
C ILE A 247 -3.45 -5.38 9.50
N ASP A 248 -4.58 -6.09 9.42
CA ASP A 248 -4.64 -7.38 8.72
C ASP A 248 -4.98 -7.25 7.23
N GLU A 249 -4.83 -8.34 6.47
CA GLU A 249 -5.14 -8.42 5.03
C GLU A 249 -6.59 -8.02 4.68
N THR A 250 -7.51 -8.06 5.66
CA THR A 250 -8.91 -7.66 5.49
C THR A 250 -9.13 -6.16 5.75
N GLY A 251 -8.07 -5.40 6.03
CA GLY A 251 -8.12 -3.99 6.41
C GLY A 251 -8.54 -3.75 7.87
N LYS A 252 -8.63 -4.79 8.71
CA LYS A 252 -9.02 -4.63 10.12
C LYS A 252 -7.81 -4.19 10.94
N ILE A 253 -7.96 -3.10 11.68
CA ILE A 253 -6.89 -2.56 12.54
C ILE A 253 -6.94 -3.15 13.95
N GLN A 254 -5.78 -3.21 14.60
CA GLN A 254 -5.61 -3.49 16.02
C GLN A 254 -4.72 -2.39 16.63
N PRO A 255 -5.30 -1.47 17.44
CA PRO A 255 -4.52 -0.51 18.23
C PRO A 255 -3.66 -1.20 19.29
N LEU A 256 -2.43 -0.74 19.47
CA LEU A 256 -1.42 -1.35 20.35
C LEU A 256 -0.75 -0.37 21.32
N ARG A 257 -0.52 0.88 20.92
CA ARG A 257 0.09 1.94 21.75
C ARG A 257 -0.62 3.28 21.45
N PRO A 258 -0.68 4.25 22.38
CA PRO A 258 -1.19 5.58 22.08
C PRO A 258 -0.21 6.35 21.19
N GLY A 259 -0.72 7.11 20.23
CA GLY A 259 0.09 7.84 19.25
C GLY A 259 -0.63 8.05 17.93
N GLU A 260 -0.01 8.81 17.03
CA GLU A 260 -0.46 8.95 15.64
C GLU A 260 0.16 7.84 14.76
N VAL A 261 -0.62 7.29 13.84
CA VAL A 261 -0.18 6.26 12.88
C VAL A 261 -0.73 6.56 11.50
N THR A 262 0.07 6.27 10.48
CA THR A 262 -0.37 6.27 9.07
C THR A 262 -0.49 4.84 8.57
N ILE A 263 -1.63 4.53 7.95
CA ILE A 263 -1.89 3.26 7.26
C ILE A 263 -1.93 3.52 5.76
N ARG A 264 -1.25 2.68 4.99
CA ARG A 264 -1.25 2.68 3.52
C ARG A 264 -2.06 1.51 2.98
N ALA A 265 -2.69 1.72 1.83
CA ALA A 265 -3.28 0.69 0.99
C ALA A 265 -2.77 0.85 -0.45
N THR A 266 -2.24 -0.21 -1.05
CA THR A 266 -1.66 -0.22 -2.40
C THR A 266 -2.35 -1.28 -3.26
N ILE A 267 -2.64 -0.98 -4.53
CA ILE A 267 -3.20 -1.96 -5.48
C ILE A 267 -2.04 -2.82 -6.03
N LYS A 268 -2.10 -4.14 -5.82
CA LYS A 268 -1.04 -5.09 -6.21
C LYS A 268 -0.66 -4.96 -7.68
N ASN A 269 0.65 -5.06 -7.95
CA ASN A 269 1.25 -4.90 -9.28
C ASN A 269 1.11 -3.50 -9.90
N THR A 270 0.75 -2.48 -9.11
CA THR A 270 0.70 -1.08 -9.54
C THR A 270 1.49 -0.18 -8.58
N ASN A 271 1.67 1.09 -8.94
CA ASN A 271 2.17 2.14 -8.02
C ASN A 271 1.03 2.96 -7.39
N ILE A 272 -0.23 2.52 -7.50
CA ILE A 272 -1.41 3.26 -7.03
C ILE A 272 -1.66 2.91 -5.57
N SER A 273 -1.58 3.91 -4.70
CA SER A 273 -1.83 3.76 -3.27
C SER A 273 -2.50 4.98 -2.66
N GLY A 274 -3.31 4.75 -1.63
CA GLY A 274 -3.83 5.77 -0.72
C GLY A 274 -3.23 5.61 0.67
N GLU A 275 -3.33 6.67 1.47
CA GLU A 275 -2.87 6.72 2.86
C GLU A 275 -3.95 7.35 3.76
N ILE A 276 -3.97 6.98 5.04
CA ILE A 276 -4.81 7.61 6.06
C ILE A 276 -4.06 7.68 7.39
N THR A 277 -4.07 8.87 8.00
CA THR A 277 -3.42 9.13 9.30
C THR A 277 -4.46 9.36 10.38
N PHE A 278 -4.28 8.75 11.55
CA PHE A 278 -5.19 8.89 12.70
C PHE A 278 -4.47 8.62 14.03
N ALA A 279 -5.07 9.08 15.13
CA ALA A 279 -4.54 8.89 16.47
C ALA A 279 -5.25 7.77 17.24
N ILE A 280 -4.47 6.99 18.00
CA ILE A 280 -4.93 6.07 19.04
C ILE A 280 -5.01 6.84 20.36
N GLU A 281 -6.24 7.09 20.83
CA GLU A 281 -6.55 7.89 22.01
C GLU A 281 -7.39 7.07 23.01
N PRO A 282 -6.81 6.19 23.84
CA PRO A 282 -7.58 5.49 24.87
C PRO A 282 -8.10 6.45 25.95
N THR A 283 -9.16 6.08 26.66
CA THR A 283 -9.46 6.67 27.98
C THR A 283 -8.52 6.10 29.05
N LEU A 284 -8.33 6.80 30.17
CA LEU A 284 -7.44 6.33 31.24
C LEU A 284 -7.84 4.96 31.83
N LEU A 285 -9.14 4.63 31.88
CA LEU A 285 -9.58 3.30 32.33
C LEU A 285 -9.30 2.20 31.31
N GLU A 286 -9.41 2.47 30.01
CA GLU A 286 -8.97 1.54 28.97
C GLU A 286 -7.44 1.38 28.97
N PHE A 287 -6.71 2.45 29.27
CA PHE A 287 -5.25 2.42 29.37
C PHE A 287 -4.78 1.59 30.57
N LEU A 288 -5.35 1.83 31.75
CA LEU A 288 -5.05 1.03 32.95
C LEU A 288 -5.53 -0.42 32.82
N GLU A 289 -6.56 -0.69 32.00
CA GLU A 289 -6.97 -2.05 31.63
C GLU A 289 -6.00 -2.75 30.67
N TYR A 290 -5.50 -2.05 29.64
CA TYR A 290 -4.46 -2.59 28.75
C TYR A 290 -3.17 -2.93 29.52
N HIS A 291 -2.81 -2.13 30.52
CA HIS A 291 -1.65 -2.37 31.38
C HIS A 291 -1.94 -3.23 32.63
N HIS A 292 -3.14 -3.81 32.77
CA HIS A 292 -3.48 -4.72 33.86
C HIS A 292 -2.94 -6.13 33.61
N ASN A 293 -2.35 -6.73 34.65
CA ASN A 293 -1.81 -8.09 34.62
C ASN A 293 -2.78 -9.01 35.40
N GLU A 294 -3.72 -9.68 34.71
CA GLU A 294 -4.62 -10.67 35.35
C GLU A 294 -3.82 -11.87 35.88
N ASP A 295 -2.81 -12.34 35.15
CA ASP A 295 -1.85 -13.35 35.58
C ASP A 295 -0.47 -12.68 35.80
N PRO A 296 -0.11 -12.27 37.04
CA PRO A 296 1.09 -11.48 37.28
C PRO A 296 2.38 -12.26 37.09
N HIS A 297 3.42 -11.57 36.63
CA HIS A 297 4.74 -12.15 36.37
C HIS A 297 5.41 -12.61 37.67
N VAL A 298 5.41 -13.92 37.92
CA VAL A 298 6.18 -14.57 38.99
C VAL A 298 7.26 -15.43 38.33
N GLN A 299 8.52 -15.20 38.67
CA GLN A 299 9.67 -15.83 37.98
C GLN A 299 10.85 -16.05 38.93
N ASP A 300 11.37 -17.27 39.00
CA ASP A 300 12.67 -17.51 39.63
C ASP A 300 13.80 -17.01 38.73
N ILE A 301 14.61 -16.08 39.25
CA ILE A 301 15.72 -15.44 38.56
C ILE A 301 17.03 -15.62 39.33
N ARG A 302 18.15 -15.54 38.61
CA ARG A 302 19.47 -15.29 39.20
C ARG A 302 19.73 -13.80 39.22
N VAL A 303 20.09 -13.27 40.38
CA VAL A 303 20.48 -11.88 40.58
C VAL A 303 21.99 -11.83 40.74
N TYR A 304 22.66 -11.10 39.85
CA TYR A 304 24.12 -11.16 39.70
C TYR A 304 24.82 -9.97 40.38
N GLY A 305 25.99 -10.25 40.95
CA GLY A 305 26.92 -9.25 41.47
C GLY A 305 28.36 -9.74 41.47
N PHE A 306 29.32 -8.84 41.67
CA PHE A 306 30.74 -9.19 41.64
C PHE A 306 31.33 -9.56 43.01
N GLU A 307 30.50 -9.59 44.07
CA GLU A 307 30.94 -9.89 45.43
C GLU A 307 31.09 -11.40 45.69
N SER A 308 32.32 -11.86 45.98
CA SER A 308 32.62 -13.26 46.31
C SER A 308 32.05 -13.76 47.64
N SER A 309 31.23 -12.96 48.31
CA SER A 309 30.43 -13.32 49.50
C SER A 309 29.04 -13.87 49.15
N LEU A 310 28.62 -13.77 47.88
CA LEU A 310 27.36 -14.31 47.39
C LEU A 310 27.41 -15.85 47.28
N PRO A 311 26.26 -16.55 47.43
CA PRO A 311 26.24 -17.99 47.68
C PRO A 311 26.65 -18.86 46.48
N TYR A 312 26.57 -18.33 45.25
CA TYR A 312 26.88 -19.07 44.03
C TYR A 312 27.81 -18.27 43.10
N HIS A 313 28.57 -18.97 42.27
CA HIS A 313 29.47 -18.39 41.26
C HIS A 313 29.11 -18.94 39.87
N ASP A 314 29.05 -18.06 38.87
CA ASP A 314 28.87 -18.44 37.46
C ASP A 314 30.14 -18.11 36.65
N PRO A 315 31.01 -19.11 36.39
CA PRO A 315 32.24 -18.92 35.62
C PRO A 315 32.01 -18.46 34.18
N SER A 316 30.80 -18.63 33.61
CA SER A 316 30.50 -18.16 32.25
C SER A 316 30.23 -16.65 32.21
N LYS A 317 29.87 -16.05 33.34
CA LYS A 317 29.68 -14.61 33.53
C LYS A 317 30.87 -13.91 34.20
N GLY A 318 31.71 -14.66 34.90
CA GLY A 318 32.76 -14.09 35.76
C GLY A 318 32.16 -13.32 36.95
N ALA A 319 30.98 -13.73 37.40
CA ALA A 319 30.18 -13.06 38.41
C ALA A 319 29.61 -14.07 39.41
N TYR A 320 29.21 -13.59 40.58
CA TYR A 320 28.51 -14.35 41.59
C TYR A 320 27.01 -14.05 41.52
N TYR A 321 26.18 -14.87 42.16
CA TYR A 321 24.73 -14.65 42.17
C TYR A 321 24.03 -15.20 43.41
N TYR A 322 22.81 -14.69 43.66
CA TYR A 322 21.81 -15.32 44.51
C TYR A 322 20.54 -15.62 43.69
N ASN A 323 19.68 -16.51 44.19
CA ASN A 323 18.39 -16.83 43.56
C ASN A 323 17.28 -15.98 44.19
N LEU A 324 16.37 -15.46 43.37
CA LEU A 324 15.23 -14.65 43.81
C LEU A 324 13.96 -15.09 43.05
N THR A 325 12.88 -15.37 43.76
CA THR A 325 11.53 -15.41 43.17
C THR A 325 11.05 -13.97 42.99
N LEU A 326 11.14 -13.47 41.77
CA LEU A 326 10.69 -12.12 41.37
C LEU A 326 9.16 -12.06 41.41
N LEU A 327 8.59 -11.12 42.16
CA LEU A 327 7.15 -10.88 42.25
C LEU A 327 6.77 -9.64 41.44
N GLY A 328 6.04 -9.81 40.34
CA GLY A 328 5.52 -8.72 39.50
C GLY A 328 4.41 -7.90 40.16
N SER A 329 3.79 -7.00 39.40
CA SER A 329 2.71 -6.11 39.86
C SER A 329 1.40 -6.39 39.13
N VAL A 330 0.27 -6.05 39.76
CA VAL A 330 -1.09 -6.25 39.19
C VAL A 330 -1.42 -5.29 38.04
N ASN A 331 -0.57 -4.27 37.87
CA ASN A 331 -0.55 -3.35 36.74
C ASN A 331 0.91 -3.01 36.43
N ASN A 332 1.18 -2.56 35.21
CA ASN A 332 2.51 -2.10 34.82
C ASN A 332 2.81 -0.68 35.36
N TYR A 333 1.78 0.17 35.51
CA TYR A 333 1.88 1.43 36.27
C TYR A 333 2.10 1.17 37.76
N LEU A 334 2.99 1.95 38.40
CA LEU A 334 3.19 1.95 39.84
C LEU A 334 2.39 3.10 40.47
N ASN A 335 1.42 2.78 41.32
CA ASN A 335 0.63 3.78 42.05
C ASN A 335 1.41 4.35 43.26
N TYR A 336 2.49 5.07 42.98
CA TYR A 336 3.41 5.67 43.94
C TYR A 336 3.98 7.00 43.37
N GLU A 337 4.26 7.96 44.24
CA GLU A 337 4.85 9.25 43.88
C GLU A 337 6.37 9.13 43.72
N LEU A 338 6.93 9.64 42.62
CA LEU A 338 8.38 9.61 42.40
C LEU A 338 9.09 10.63 43.30
N GLN A 339 9.82 10.14 44.30
CA GLN A 339 10.63 10.97 45.18
C GLN A 339 12.11 10.87 44.80
N ILE A 340 12.70 12.00 44.39
CA ILE A 340 14.13 12.12 44.02
C ILE A 340 14.86 12.84 45.15
N ILE A 341 16.00 12.29 45.57
CA ILE A 341 16.87 12.80 46.61
C ILE A 341 18.09 13.44 45.95
N GLU A 342 18.11 14.77 45.94
CA GLU A 342 19.22 15.56 45.43
C GLU A 342 20.50 15.35 46.25
N SER A 343 21.55 14.83 45.62
CA SER A 343 22.83 14.50 46.24
C SER A 343 23.99 14.77 45.28
N ILE A 344 23.94 15.91 44.59
CA ILE A 344 24.87 16.29 43.54
C ILE A 344 26.33 16.33 44.03
N LEU A 345 27.24 15.70 43.27
CA LEU A 345 28.69 15.70 43.50
C LEU A 345 29.26 17.12 43.45
N GLY A 346 30.23 17.42 44.32
CA GLY A 346 30.96 18.68 44.28
C GLY A 346 31.68 18.91 42.95
N ALA A 347 31.65 20.12 42.40
CA ALA A 347 32.22 20.46 41.08
C ALA A 347 33.76 20.33 40.99
N ASN A 348 34.43 20.00 42.09
CA ASN A 348 35.86 19.70 42.19
C ASN A 348 36.18 18.19 42.24
N LYS A 349 35.17 17.31 42.18
CA LYS A 349 35.32 15.85 42.16
C LYS A 349 35.84 15.36 40.81
N LYS A 350 36.85 14.49 40.79
CA LYS A 350 37.43 13.96 39.54
C LYS A 350 36.45 13.13 38.71
N ASN A 351 35.45 12.52 39.35
CA ASN A 351 34.38 11.80 38.68
C ASN A 351 33.16 12.67 38.32
N ARG A 352 33.18 13.99 38.56
CA ARG A 352 32.22 14.93 37.96
C ARG A 352 32.93 15.77 36.88
N PRO A 353 32.76 15.46 35.57
CA PRO A 353 33.44 16.16 34.48
C PRO A 353 33.14 17.66 34.38
N GLY A 354 31.97 18.13 34.87
CA GLY A 354 31.51 19.51 34.74
C GLY A 354 31.29 19.99 33.29
N THR A 355 31.50 19.11 32.32
CA THR A 355 31.29 19.35 30.89
C THR A 355 29.81 19.16 30.59
N LYS A 356 29.20 20.09 29.86
CA LYS A 356 27.79 20.01 29.48
C LYS A 356 27.59 19.10 28.26
N GLN A 357 26.51 18.34 28.25
CA GLN A 357 26.10 17.55 27.09
C GLN A 357 25.69 18.51 25.96
N SER A 358 26.08 18.21 24.72
CA SER A 358 25.66 19.00 23.55
C SER A 358 24.21 18.72 23.15
N VAL A 359 23.71 17.54 23.53
CA VAL A 359 22.33 17.05 23.38
C VAL A 359 22.20 15.82 24.27
N THR A 360 21.14 15.73 25.06
CA THR A 360 20.71 14.46 25.66
C THR A 360 20.06 13.64 24.55
N LYS A 361 20.65 12.52 24.14
CA LYS A 361 20.04 11.62 23.15
C LYS A 361 19.48 10.35 23.77
N TYR A 362 20.13 9.78 24.80
CA TYR A 362 19.76 8.48 25.33
C TYR A 362 19.47 8.52 26.84
N ILE A 363 18.83 7.48 27.36
CA ILE A 363 18.83 7.14 28.78
C ILE A 363 19.46 5.75 28.90
N THR A 364 20.60 5.66 29.59
CA THR A 364 21.34 4.40 29.73
C THR A 364 20.97 3.69 31.02
N VAL A 365 20.29 2.56 30.90
CA VAL A 365 19.99 1.65 32.01
C VAL A 365 21.19 0.74 32.30
N HIS A 366 21.56 0.69 33.57
CA HIS A 366 22.55 -0.22 34.15
C HIS A 366 21.94 -1.01 35.31
N ASP A 367 22.62 -2.05 35.75
CA ASP A 367 22.49 -2.56 37.12
C ASP A 367 23.84 -2.46 37.84
N THR A 368 23.78 -2.19 39.15
CA THR A 368 24.94 -1.79 39.97
C THR A 368 26.07 -2.82 39.97
N GLY A 369 25.80 -4.07 39.58
CA GLY A 369 26.72 -5.19 39.72
C GLY A 369 27.07 -5.50 41.18
N SER A 370 26.31 -4.94 42.14
CA SER A 370 26.48 -5.15 43.57
C SER A 370 25.20 -5.76 44.14
N ALA A 371 25.26 -7.06 44.40
CA ALA A 371 24.15 -7.86 44.89
C ALA A 371 24.26 -8.19 46.39
N ALA A 372 25.31 -7.73 47.09
CA ALA A 372 25.48 -7.95 48.53
C ALA A 372 24.37 -7.29 49.38
N PRO A 373 23.95 -7.90 50.51
CA PRO A 373 22.98 -7.31 51.43
C PRO A 373 23.36 -5.88 51.85
N GLY A 374 22.41 -4.95 51.74
CA GLY A 374 22.60 -3.55 52.11
C GLY A 374 23.18 -2.62 51.03
N ALA A 375 23.51 -3.14 49.83
CA ALA A 375 23.96 -2.34 48.69
C ALA A 375 22.82 -1.57 47.97
N GLY A 376 21.99 -0.86 48.74
CA GLY A 376 20.88 -0.01 48.23
C GLY A 376 21.36 1.30 47.58
N ALA A 377 20.42 2.17 47.21
CA ALA A 377 20.74 3.42 46.51
C ALA A 377 21.47 4.42 47.42
N SER A 378 21.15 4.44 48.72
CA SER A 378 21.87 5.22 49.73
C SER A 378 23.33 4.78 49.91
N ALA A 379 23.61 3.47 49.79
CA ALA A 379 24.98 2.94 49.83
C ALA A 379 25.77 3.34 48.57
N HIS A 380 25.14 3.29 47.39
CA HIS A 380 25.73 3.75 46.13
C HIS A 380 25.94 5.27 46.10
N ASN A 381 25.05 6.05 46.73
CA ASN A 381 25.28 7.47 46.96
C ASN A 381 26.54 7.71 47.83
N GLY A 382 26.71 6.95 48.92
CA GLY A 382 27.94 6.97 49.71
C GLY A 382 29.18 6.59 48.91
N TYR A 383 29.06 5.63 47.98
CA TYR A 383 30.15 5.21 47.10
C TYR A 383 30.51 6.27 46.04
N ILE A 384 29.54 6.91 45.38
CA ILE A 384 29.84 7.85 44.29
C ILE A 384 30.52 9.14 44.81
N HIS A 385 30.16 9.59 46.01
CA HIS A 385 30.85 10.69 46.72
C HIS A 385 32.24 10.33 47.25
N GLY A 386 32.62 9.05 47.26
CA GLY A 386 33.86 8.55 47.85
C GLY A 386 34.66 7.63 46.91
N GLY A 387 34.35 6.34 46.93
CA GLY A 387 35.12 5.30 46.25
C GLY A 387 35.15 5.40 44.71
N ALA A 388 34.04 5.82 44.09
CA ALA A 388 33.94 5.90 42.63
C ALA A 388 34.94 6.91 42.01
N GLU A 389 35.35 7.93 42.76
CA GLU A 389 36.34 8.92 42.32
C GLU A 389 37.72 8.27 42.02
N SER A 390 38.05 7.16 42.69
CA SER A 390 39.28 6.39 42.41
C SER A 390 39.13 5.41 41.24
N ALA A 391 37.90 5.00 40.91
CA ALA A 391 37.58 4.20 39.72
C ALA A 391 37.43 5.06 38.45
N GLY A 392 37.29 6.39 38.61
CA GLY A 392 37.03 7.31 37.50
C GLY A 392 35.60 7.23 36.94
N ALA A 393 34.69 6.54 37.63
CA ALA A 393 33.33 6.26 37.17
C ALA A 393 32.29 7.17 37.82
N SER A 394 31.22 7.47 37.06
CA SER A 394 30.07 8.23 37.55
C SER A 394 28.85 8.09 36.66
N TRP A 395 27.68 8.34 37.23
CA TRP A 395 26.37 8.23 36.62
C TRP A 395 25.44 9.27 37.26
N HIS A 396 24.33 9.56 36.61
CA HIS A 396 23.40 10.61 37.02
C HIS A 396 22.52 10.18 38.19
N TYR A 397 21.97 8.97 38.16
CA TYR A 397 21.03 8.50 39.18
C TYR A 397 21.32 7.08 39.68
N THR A 398 20.97 6.79 40.93
CA THR A 398 20.82 5.41 41.43
C THR A 398 19.42 5.19 41.98
N VAL A 399 18.80 4.05 41.65
CA VAL A 399 17.44 3.67 42.04
C VAL A 399 17.47 2.42 42.92
N GLY A 400 16.78 2.47 44.06
CA GLY A 400 16.63 1.36 45.02
C GLY A 400 15.31 1.45 45.78
N ASN A 401 15.00 0.46 46.63
CA ASN A 401 13.79 0.55 47.48
C ASN A 401 13.89 1.63 48.58
N ASP A 402 15.11 2.10 48.86
CA ASP A 402 15.45 3.18 49.78
C ASP A 402 15.47 4.58 49.14
N GLY A 403 15.13 4.68 47.85
CA GLY A 403 14.89 5.94 47.14
C GLY A 403 15.54 6.02 45.76
N VAL A 404 15.32 7.16 45.10
CA VAL A 404 16.07 7.58 43.90
C VAL A 404 17.04 8.68 44.32
N TYR A 405 18.33 8.52 44.06
CA TYR A 405 19.36 9.53 44.34
C TYR A 405 19.89 10.13 43.05
N HIS A 406 20.09 11.44 43.02
CA HIS A 406 20.60 12.22 41.87
C HIS A 406 21.99 12.78 42.20
N HIS A 407 22.99 12.52 41.36
CA HIS A 407 24.42 12.71 41.67
C HIS A 407 25.16 13.63 40.69
N ILE A 408 24.75 13.69 39.43
CA ILE A 408 25.28 14.56 38.38
C ILE A 408 24.08 15.15 37.63
N PRO A 409 23.99 16.47 37.41
CA PRO A 409 22.89 17.09 36.68
C PRO A 409 22.65 16.47 35.31
N ASP A 410 21.39 16.34 34.91
CA ASP A 410 20.96 15.74 33.63
C ASP A 410 21.71 16.29 32.41
N ASP A 411 22.06 17.59 32.43
CA ASP A 411 22.75 18.30 31.35
C ASP A 411 24.30 18.19 31.40
N GLU A 412 24.87 17.41 32.32
CA GLU A 412 26.32 17.17 32.42
C GLU A 412 26.73 15.76 31.97
N VAL A 413 27.96 15.64 31.46
CA VAL A 413 28.62 14.39 31.06
C VAL A 413 28.93 13.54 32.30
N ALA A 414 28.78 12.22 32.19
CA ALA A 414 29.12 11.25 33.25
C ALA A 414 29.87 10.03 32.67
N TRP A 415 30.66 9.33 33.50
CA TRP A 415 31.53 8.23 33.07
C TRP A 415 30.96 6.85 33.45
N HIS A 416 29.96 6.37 32.71
CA HIS A 416 29.28 5.08 32.96
C HIS A 416 29.27 4.11 31.77
N ALA A 417 29.25 4.57 30.52
CA ALA A 417 28.90 3.74 29.35
C ALA A 417 30.05 2.90 28.77
N GLY A 418 31.28 3.11 29.24
CA GLY A 418 32.46 2.38 28.76
C GLY A 418 32.82 2.61 27.28
N ASP A 419 32.19 3.56 26.60
CA ASP A 419 32.30 3.76 25.15
C ASP A 419 33.50 4.64 24.73
N GLY A 420 34.15 5.31 25.67
CA GLY A 420 35.26 6.23 25.42
C GLY A 420 34.90 7.44 24.56
N THR A 421 33.64 7.89 24.55
CA THR A 421 33.21 9.08 23.83
C THR A 421 33.64 10.35 24.55
N THR A 422 34.37 11.21 23.82
CA THR A 422 34.85 12.52 24.28
C THR A 422 34.48 13.64 23.29
N VAL A 423 33.54 13.39 22.39
CA VAL A 423 33.06 14.30 21.33
C VAL A 423 31.52 14.33 21.33
N PRO A 424 30.86 15.31 20.66
CA PRO A 424 29.42 15.30 20.46
C PRO A 424 28.91 14.04 19.73
N TYR A 425 27.59 13.83 19.76
CA TYR A 425 26.94 12.79 18.94
C TYR A 425 27.15 13.04 17.45
N GLU A 426 27.40 11.97 16.69
CA GLU A 426 27.60 11.99 15.23
C GLU A 426 26.84 10.82 14.60
N ALA A 427 26.27 11.06 13.42
CA ALA A 427 25.70 10.05 12.53
C ALA A 427 26.03 10.38 11.07
N PHE A 428 26.10 9.36 10.23
CA PHE A 428 26.61 9.46 8.85
C PHE A 428 25.56 8.99 7.85
N ASP A 429 25.43 9.70 6.73
CA ASP A 429 24.53 9.32 5.64
C ASP A 429 24.94 7.97 5.04
N SER A 430 24.03 7.01 5.05
CA SER A 430 24.26 5.69 4.45
C SER A 430 24.31 5.73 2.92
N GLY A 431 23.73 6.74 2.28
CA GLY A 431 23.44 6.78 0.84
C GLY A 431 22.27 5.90 0.41
N ILE A 432 21.56 5.27 1.36
CA ILE A 432 20.44 4.35 1.13
C ILE A 432 19.14 5.10 1.47
N PRO A 433 18.17 5.21 0.55
CA PRO A 433 16.89 5.86 0.82
C PRO A 433 16.18 5.28 2.05
N TYR A 434 15.58 6.16 2.84
CA TYR A 434 14.72 5.78 3.96
C TYR A 434 13.45 5.07 3.46
N THR A 435 13.10 3.98 4.14
CA THR A 435 11.86 3.24 3.95
C THR A 435 11.00 3.40 5.20
N PHE A 436 9.68 3.58 5.05
CA PHE A 436 8.74 3.63 6.18
C PHE A 436 8.56 2.28 6.89
N LYS A 437 9.27 1.25 6.45
CA LYS A 437 9.32 -0.07 7.08
C LYS A 437 10.13 -0.01 8.39
N LYS A 438 9.99 -1.06 9.20
CA LYS A 438 10.81 -1.34 10.40
C LYS A 438 12.29 -1.00 10.22
N LYS A 439 13.00 -0.72 11.32
CA LYS A 439 14.46 -0.50 11.31
C LYS A 439 15.17 -1.63 10.53
N PRO A 440 16.02 -1.31 9.54
CA PRO A 440 16.60 -2.31 8.63
C PRO A 440 17.60 -3.25 9.32
N GLU A 441 17.81 -4.44 8.75
CA GLU A 441 18.84 -5.36 9.23
C GLU A 441 20.23 -4.79 8.91
N VAL A 442 20.99 -4.46 9.96
CA VAL A 442 22.35 -3.92 9.82
C VAL A 442 23.37 -5.06 9.78
N THR A 443 24.04 -5.21 8.65
CA THR A 443 25.06 -6.25 8.40
C THR A 443 26.40 -5.63 8.00
N ILE A 444 27.48 -6.43 7.94
CA ILE A 444 28.80 -5.97 7.48
C ILE A 444 29.20 -6.70 6.19
N THR A 445 29.52 -5.92 5.17
CA THR A 445 29.97 -6.37 3.85
C THR A 445 31.42 -6.91 3.87
N PRO A 446 31.83 -7.75 2.90
CA PRO A 446 33.17 -8.35 2.89
C PRO A 446 34.36 -7.37 2.81
N ASP A 447 34.16 -6.13 2.37
CA ASP A 447 35.18 -5.06 2.39
C ASP A 447 35.09 -4.13 3.64
N GLY A 448 34.06 -4.32 4.46
CA GLY A 448 33.94 -3.73 5.80
C GLY A 448 33.05 -2.50 5.92
N TYR A 449 32.14 -2.28 4.97
CA TYR A 449 31.08 -1.28 5.11
C TYR A 449 29.83 -1.89 5.72
N TYR A 450 29.02 -1.09 6.40
CA TYR A 450 27.68 -1.49 6.78
C TYR A 450 26.79 -1.71 5.55
N ALA A 451 25.87 -2.66 5.64
CA ALA A 451 24.75 -2.81 4.70
C ALA A 451 23.43 -2.76 5.47
N LEU A 452 22.41 -2.15 4.89
CA LEU A 452 21.05 -2.08 5.42
C LEU A 452 20.13 -2.92 4.53
N ASP A 453 19.47 -3.92 5.08
CA ASP A 453 18.67 -4.93 4.33
C ASP A 453 19.45 -5.52 3.12
N GLY A 454 20.76 -5.72 3.29
CA GLY A 454 21.68 -6.24 2.28
C GLY A 454 22.21 -5.20 1.27
N VAL A 455 21.67 -3.98 1.24
CA VAL A 455 22.17 -2.88 0.39
C VAL A 455 23.40 -2.25 1.05
N LYS A 456 24.55 -2.24 0.37
CA LYS A 456 25.79 -1.65 0.88
C LYS A 456 25.65 -0.12 1.05
N SER A 457 26.07 0.39 2.20
CA SER A 457 26.12 1.82 2.52
C SER A 457 27.50 2.45 2.28
N ASN A 458 27.54 3.78 2.36
CA ASN A 458 28.77 4.58 2.36
C ASN A 458 29.56 4.54 3.69
N VAL A 459 29.01 3.94 4.76
CA VAL A 459 29.56 4.02 6.12
C VAL A 459 30.42 2.79 6.45
N GLU A 460 31.68 3.03 6.80
CA GLU A 460 32.65 1.99 7.16
C GLU A 460 32.42 1.48 8.59
N ALA A 461 32.47 0.16 8.80
CA ALA A 461 32.45 -0.45 10.12
C ALA A 461 33.84 -0.34 10.79
N PRO A 462 33.91 -0.09 12.10
CA PRO A 462 35.17 0.16 12.81
C PRO A 462 36.08 -1.07 12.75
N ARG A 463 37.31 -0.89 12.29
CA ARG A 463 38.33 -1.95 12.25
C ARG A 463 38.73 -2.37 13.68
N LYS A 464 39.10 -3.63 13.85
CA LYS A 464 39.62 -4.16 15.12
C LYS A 464 41.03 -3.62 15.41
N ASN A 465 41.54 -3.84 16.62
CA ASN A 465 42.88 -3.41 17.04
C ASN A 465 44.03 -4.02 16.20
N ASP A 466 43.80 -5.12 15.48
CA ASP A 466 44.74 -5.76 14.54
C ASP A 466 44.55 -5.29 13.08
N GLY A 467 43.65 -4.33 12.84
CA GLY A 467 43.26 -3.84 11.52
C GLY A 467 42.22 -4.71 10.79
N SER A 468 41.82 -5.86 11.35
CA SER A 468 40.88 -6.76 10.67
C SER A 468 39.44 -6.23 10.65
N ILE A 469 38.66 -6.76 9.71
CA ILE A 469 37.24 -6.47 9.55
C ILE A 469 36.42 -7.26 10.59
N PRO A 470 35.50 -6.64 11.34
CA PRO A 470 34.51 -7.38 12.11
C PRO A 470 33.48 -8.08 11.22
N LYS A 471 32.90 -9.17 11.74
CA LYS A 471 31.75 -9.86 11.14
C LYS A 471 30.45 -9.25 11.64
N THR A 472 29.34 -9.45 10.91
CA THR A 472 27.97 -9.14 11.40
C THR A 472 27.71 -9.74 12.78
N SER A 473 28.18 -10.98 13.03
CA SER A 473 28.07 -11.66 14.34
C SER A 473 28.91 -11.05 15.47
N GLU A 474 29.69 -10.00 15.19
CA GLU A 474 30.47 -9.23 16.15
C GLU A 474 29.87 -7.82 16.34
N ILE A 475 28.68 -7.53 15.81
CA ILE A 475 27.80 -6.46 16.30
C ILE A 475 27.20 -6.91 17.64
N ASN A 476 27.06 -6.01 18.62
CA ASN A 476 26.44 -6.34 19.92
C ASN A 476 24.94 -6.72 19.77
N THR A 477 24.34 -7.37 20.77
CA THR A 477 22.99 -7.96 20.61
C THR A 477 21.84 -6.95 20.53
N LEU A 478 22.12 -5.64 20.59
CA LEU A 478 21.15 -4.54 20.44
C LEU A 478 21.38 -3.74 19.15
N GLY A 479 22.23 -4.24 18.25
CA GLY A 479 22.42 -3.70 16.90
C GLY A 479 23.22 -2.39 16.85
N ILE A 480 23.09 -1.73 15.70
CA ILE A 480 23.70 -0.44 15.39
C ILE A 480 22.59 0.60 15.24
N GLU A 481 22.87 1.83 15.68
CA GLU A 481 21.93 2.94 15.55
C GLU A 481 21.63 3.27 14.08
N VAL A 482 20.35 3.31 13.74
CA VAL A 482 19.84 3.75 12.43
C VAL A 482 18.64 4.67 12.59
N THR A 483 18.70 5.84 11.94
CA THR A 483 17.68 6.92 12.02
C THR A 483 17.40 7.51 10.64
N LYS A 484 16.23 8.15 10.45
CA LYS A 484 15.94 8.91 9.23
C LYS A 484 16.72 10.23 9.20
N GLY A 485 17.37 10.54 8.08
CA GLY A 485 18.02 11.83 7.82
C GLY A 485 17.09 12.82 7.11
N GLU A 486 17.38 14.11 7.25
CA GLU A 486 16.61 15.21 6.63
C GLU A 486 16.56 15.12 5.09
N ASN A 487 17.60 14.54 4.47
CA ASN A 487 17.68 14.34 3.02
C ASN A 487 16.88 13.12 2.51
N GLY A 488 16.19 12.39 3.40
CA GLY A 488 15.40 11.22 3.04
C GLY A 488 16.19 9.91 2.94
N ASN A 489 17.46 9.86 3.38
CA ASN A 489 18.23 8.61 3.53
C ASN A 489 18.15 8.05 4.97
N TRP A 490 18.52 6.78 5.13
CA TRP A 490 18.94 6.24 6.42
C TRP A 490 20.30 6.83 6.83
N PHE A 491 20.46 7.18 8.10
CA PHE A 491 21.72 7.58 8.73
C PHE A 491 22.14 6.52 9.75
N ILE A 492 23.43 6.22 9.80
CA ILE A 492 24.03 5.25 10.71
C ILE A 492 24.78 6.03 11.81
N GLY A 493 24.47 5.76 13.08
CA GLY A 493 25.15 6.41 14.22
C GLY A 493 26.62 6.01 14.31
N LYS A 494 27.46 6.85 14.94
CA LYS A 494 28.89 6.55 15.12
C LYS A 494 29.09 5.30 15.99
N THR A 495 29.98 4.41 15.54
CA THR A 495 30.29 3.13 16.21
C THR A 495 31.77 3.00 16.54
N TRP A 496 32.14 1.97 17.32
CA TRP A 496 33.53 1.65 17.64
C TRP A 496 33.71 0.17 17.99
N TRP A 497 34.95 -0.32 17.89
CA TRP A 497 35.32 -1.67 18.31
C TRP A 497 35.66 -1.74 19.82
N SER A 498 34.80 -2.41 20.58
CA SER A 498 35.03 -2.71 22.00
C SER A 498 36.03 -3.86 22.15
N ASN A 499 37.31 -3.52 22.28
CA ASN A 499 38.35 -4.53 22.49
C ASN A 499 38.20 -5.31 23.82
N THR A 500 37.44 -4.79 24.80
CA THR A 500 37.13 -5.49 26.05
C THR A 500 36.11 -6.60 25.81
N TYR A 501 34.96 -6.28 25.21
CA TYR A 501 33.83 -7.21 25.08
C TYR A 501 33.76 -7.92 23.72
N LYS A 502 34.64 -7.58 22.78
CA LYS A 502 34.77 -8.14 21.42
C LYS A 502 33.54 -7.92 20.52
N TYR A 503 32.87 -6.78 20.72
CA TYR A 503 31.74 -6.34 19.89
C TYR A 503 31.96 -4.96 19.30
N ILE A 504 31.25 -4.64 18.22
CA ILE A 504 30.96 -3.26 17.84
C ILE A 504 29.88 -2.71 18.78
N GLY A 505 30.17 -1.56 19.38
CA GLY A 505 29.23 -0.77 20.17
C GLY A 505 28.91 0.58 19.51
N ASN A 506 27.79 1.18 19.89
CA ASN A 506 27.41 2.53 19.50
C ASN A 506 28.15 3.58 20.35
N ARG A 507 28.23 4.83 19.87
CA ARG A 507 28.84 5.96 20.57
C ARG A 507 27.79 6.94 21.10
N GLY A 508 28.18 7.75 22.07
CA GLY A 508 27.34 8.79 22.69
C GLY A 508 26.88 8.45 24.10
N GLY A 509 27.25 7.29 24.65
CA GLY A 509 26.74 6.84 25.95
C GLY A 509 27.18 7.74 27.11
N ASN A 510 28.46 8.12 27.18
CA ASN A 510 28.94 9.01 28.25
C ASN A 510 28.56 10.50 28.04
N ASN A 511 28.54 10.95 26.79
CA ASN A 511 28.46 12.37 26.44
C ASN A 511 27.05 12.87 26.07
N ASN A 512 26.14 11.95 25.75
CA ASN A 512 24.81 12.23 25.20
C ASN A 512 23.76 11.30 25.82
N SER A 513 23.94 10.88 27.08
CA SER A 513 22.92 10.12 27.81
C SER A 513 22.89 10.44 29.30
N ILE A 514 21.75 10.10 29.91
CA ILE A 514 21.57 10.07 31.36
C ILE A 514 21.77 8.64 31.84
N GLY A 515 22.83 8.38 32.62
CA GLY A 515 23.15 7.07 33.16
C GLY A 515 22.44 6.78 34.48
N ILE A 516 21.72 5.66 34.55
CA ILE A 516 20.93 5.26 35.73
C ILE A 516 21.31 3.85 36.20
N GLU A 517 21.76 3.75 37.44
CA GLU A 517 22.10 2.50 38.10
C GLU A 517 20.89 1.90 38.85
N SER A 518 20.49 0.67 38.48
CA SER A 518 19.46 -0.10 39.20
C SER A 518 20.10 -0.95 40.30
N CYS A 519 19.67 -0.78 41.55
CA CYS A 519 20.10 -1.66 42.63
C CYS A 519 19.56 -3.10 42.44
N VAL A 520 20.37 -4.08 42.80
CA VAL A 520 20.06 -5.52 42.73
C VAL A 520 20.47 -6.26 44.01
N ASN A 521 20.48 -5.55 45.15
CA ASN A 521 20.99 -6.07 46.41
C ASN A 521 20.09 -7.17 47.01
N GLN A 522 20.70 -8.19 47.62
CA GLN A 522 19.96 -9.20 48.37
C GLN A 522 19.11 -8.53 49.47
N GLY A 523 17.85 -8.96 49.58
CA GLY A 523 16.84 -8.37 50.46
C GLY A 523 16.04 -7.20 49.84
N SER A 524 16.34 -6.79 48.60
CA SER A 524 15.52 -5.83 47.85
C SER A 524 14.32 -6.49 47.17
N ASP A 525 13.25 -5.71 47.00
CA ASP A 525 12.24 -5.93 45.98
C ASP A 525 12.76 -5.36 44.65
N VAL A 526 13.44 -6.21 43.89
CA VAL A 526 14.04 -5.87 42.58
C VAL A 526 12.97 -5.39 41.58
N PHE A 527 11.73 -5.89 41.66
CA PHE A 527 10.67 -5.47 40.73
C PHE A 527 10.15 -4.06 41.07
N LEU A 528 10.02 -3.72 42.35
CA LEU A 528 9.75 -2.33 42.77
C LEU A 528 10.89 -1.40 42.35
N THR A 529 12.15 -1.84 42.44
CA THR A 529 13.29 -1.07 41.93
C THR A 529 13.17 -0.81 40.43
N TRP A 530 12.75 -1.79 39.63
CA TRP A 530 12.51 -1.63 38.19
C TRP A 530 11.29 -0.74 37.88
N GLN A 531 10.24 -0.75 38.71
CA GLN A 531 9.11 0.19 38.55
C GLN A 531 9.45 1.63 38.95
N LEU A 532 10.23 1.84 40.02
CA LEU A 532 10.76 3.16 40.38
C LEU A 532 11.70 3.69 39.29
N LEU A 533 12.52 2.82 38.70
CA LEU A 533 13.37 3.12 37.55
C LEU A 533 12.52 3.51 36.34
N ALA A 534 11.46 2.77 36.03
CA ALA A 534 10.58 3.06 34.91
C ALA A 534 9.90 4.44 35.05
N LYS A 535 9.44 4.78 36.26
CA LYS A 535 8.84 6.09 36.56
C LYS A 535 9.85 7.25 36.47
N LEU A 536 11.12 7.00 36.82
CA LEU A 536 12.22 7.95 36.59
C LEU A 536 12.55 8.11 35.10
N VAL A 537 12.67 7.00 34.35
CA VAL A 537 12.94 7.04 32.90
C VAL A 537 11.82 7.78 32.17
N ALA A 538 10.55 7.52 32.49
CA ALA A 538 9.40 8.23 31.93
C ALA A 538 9.42 9.74 32.21
N LYS A 539 9.88 10.19 33.40
CA LYS A 539 10.12 11.61 33.69
C LYS A 539 11.19 12.19 32.77
N LEU A 540 12.35 11.54 32.69
CA LEU A 540 13.49 12.02 31.92
C LEU A 540 13.21 12.02 30.40
N MET A 541 12.39 11.08 29.92
CA MET A 541 11.88 11.05 28.55
C MET A 541 11.05 12.29 28.21
N GLU A 542 10.05 12.62 29.03
CA GLU A 542 9.22 13.82 28.85
C GLU A 542 10.08 15.10 28.85
N GLU A 543 10.96 15.24 29.84
CA GLU A 543 11.76 16.46 30.06
C GLU A 543 12.84 16.70 28.99
N ASN A 544 13.30 15.64 28.31
CA ASN A 544 14.31 15.72 27.24
C ASN A 544 13.70 15.52 25.83
N GLY A 545 12.39 15.29 25.71
CA GLY A 545 11.73 15.03 24.43
C GLY A 545 12.11 13.69 23.77
N LEU A 546 12.44 12.68 24.57
CA LEU A 546 12.89 11.37 24.11
C LEU A 546 11.75 10.34 24.02
N TYR A 547 11.80 9.48 23.01
CA TYR A 547 10.87 8.37 22.80
C TYR A 547 11.53 6.99 23.05
N PHE A 548 10.77 5.91 23.06
CA PHE A 548 11.16 4.62 23.66
C PHE A 548 12.49 4.02 23.15
N GLU A 549 12.81 4.20 21.88
CA GLU A 549 14.05 3.75 21.23
C GLU A 549 15.33 4.44 21.75
N HIS A 550 15.18 5.52 22.52
CA HIS A 550 16.26 6.23 23.19
C HIS A 550 16.59 5.65 24.59
N VAL A 551 15.73 4.78 25.13
CA VAL A 551 15.97 4.08 26.39
C VAL A 551 16.74 2.79 26.09
N VAL A 552 18.03 2.78 26.42
CA VAL A 552 18.97 1.75 25.98
C VAL A 552 19.75 1.16 27.16
N GLN A 553 20.23 -0.06 26.98
CA GLN A 553 21.06 -0.76 27.95
C GLN A 553 22.52 -0.36 27.76
N HIS A 554 23.35 -0.41 28.82
CA HIS A 554 24.81 -0.26 28.69
C HIS A 554 25.38 -1.13 27.54
N HIS A 555 24.87 -2.36 27.37
CA HIS A 555 25.27 -3.28 26.29
C HIS A 555 25.30 -2.65 24.89
N TYR A 556 24.38 -1.74 24.57
CA TYR A 556 24.26 -1.04 23.28
C TYR A 556 25.51 -0.20 22.94
N PHE A 557 26.21 0.31 23.95
CA PHE A 557 27.38 1.18 23.78
C PHE A 557 28.72 0.44 23.79
N SER A 558 28.85 -0.65 24.55
CA SER A 558 30.14 -1.31 24.77
C SER A 558 30.15 -2.83 24.61
N GLY A 559 28.99 -3.49 24.55
CA GLY A 559 28.87 -4.95 24.61
C GLY A 559 28.99 -5.55 26.02
N LYS A 560 29.15 -4.74 27.09
CA LYS A 560 29.05 -5.22 28.49
C LYS A 560 27.71 -5.93 28.69
N ASP A 561 27.69 -7.08 29.37
CA ASP A 561 26.43 -7.73 29.76
C ASP A 561 25.81 -6.97 30.95
N CYS A 562 25.17 -5.84 30.68
CA CYS A 562 24.61 -4.91 31.65
C CYS A 562 23.40 -4.18 31.05
N PRO A 563 22.24 -4.10 31.74
CA PRO A 563 21.95 -4.59 33.10
C PRO A 563 21.94 -6.13 33.17
N MET A 564 22.86 -6.75 33.92
CA MET A 564 23.15 -8.18 33.87
C MET A 564 21.96 -9.01 34.36
N THR A 565 21.37 -8.64 35.49
CA THR A 565 20.23 -9.34 36.09
C THR A 565 19.00 -9.25 35.21
N MET A 566 18.69 -8.06 34.69
CA MET A 566 17.50 -7.84 33.85
C MET A 566 17.64 -8.49 32.46
N ARG A 567 18.85 -8.49 31.86
CA ARG A 567 19.15 -9.21 30.62
C ARG A 567 19.06 -10.72 30.80
N ASN A 568 19.76 -11.28 31.78
CA ASN A 568 19.85 -12.74 31.96
C ASN A 568 18.57 -13.38 32.55
N SER A 569 17.60 -12.57 32.99
CA SER A 569 16.24 -13.02 33.32
C SER A 569 15.21 -12.74 32.21
N ASN A 570 15.63 -12.18 31.07
CA ASN A 570 14.77 -11.77 29.95
C ASN A 570 13.66 -10.78 30.33
N ASN A 571 13.96 -9.80 31.19
CA ASN A 571 12.99 -8.82 31.70
C ASN A 571 13.10 -7.41 31.08
N PHE A 572 14.00 -7.15 30.13
CA PHE A 572 14.15 -5.79 29.59
C PHE A 572 12.91 -5.31 28.82
N GLU A 573 12.29 -6.15 27.99
CA GLU A 573 11.03 -5.81 27.31
C GLU A 573 9.88 -5.60 28.30
N ARG A 574 9.84 -6.37 29.39
CA ARG A 574 8.88 -6.15 30.48
C ARG A 574 9.13 -4.81 31.16
N PHE A 575 10.39 -4.44 31.40
CA PHE A 575 10.77 -3.13 31.92
C PHE A 575 10.34 -2.00 30.97
N MET A 576 10.52 -2.15 29.65
CA MET A 576 10.03 -1.17 28.68
C MET A 576 8.51 -1.02 28.71
N LYS A 577 7.74 -2.09 28.98
CA LYS A 577 6.28 -1.99 29.24
C LYS A 577 5.92 -1.36 30.59
N LEU A 578 6.83 -1.28 31.55
CA LEU A 578 6.68 -0.41 32.74
C LEU A 578 6.91 1.06 32.35
N VAL A 579 7.95 1.35 31.55
CA VAL A 579 8.25 2.71 31.05
C VAL A 579 7.10 3.26 30.21
N GLU A 580 6.52 2.42 29.34
CA GLU A 580 5.35 2.75 28.52
C GLU A 580 4.14 3.19 29.36
N ALA A 581 3.80 2.42 30.40
CA ALA A 581 2.69 2.72 31.30
C ALA A 581 2.90 4.07 32.03
N GLU A 582 4.11 4.30 32.53
CA GLU A 582 4.47 5.54 33.24
C GLU A 582 4.53 6.76 32.31
N TYR A 583 5.09 6.61 31.10
CA TYR A 583 5.25 7.69 30.13
C TYR A 583 3.92 8.24 29.64
N PHE A 584 2.97 7.37 29.25
CA PHE A 584 1.66 7.83 28.77
C PHE A 584 0.74 8.33 29.89
N ILE A 585 0.81 7.77 31.11
CA ILE A 585 0.10 8.36 32.27
C ILE A 585 0.60 9.75 32.57
N ARG A 586 1.91 9.98 32.48
CA ARG A 586 2.53 11.29 32.68
C ARG A 586 2.18 12.29 31.58
N THR A 587 2.35 11.91 30.31
CA THR A 587 2.20 12.84 29.18
C THR A 587 0.74 13.06 28.73
N MET A 588 -0.11 12.03 28.76
CA MET A 588 -1.50 12.11 28.28
C MET A 588 -2.54 12.29 29.39
N PHE A 589 -2.26 11.82 30.61
CA PHE A 589 -3.25 11.73 31.70
C PHE A 589 -2.87 12.54 32.96
N ASN A 590 -2.00 13.55 32.82
CA ASN A 590 -1.61 14.47 33.91
C ASN A 590 -2.77 15.25 34.56
N ASP A 591 -3.94 15.30 33.94
CA ASP A 591 -5.15 15.88 34.54
C ASP A 591 -6.03 14.86 35.27
N TYR A 592 -5.49 13.70 35.64
CA TYR A 592 -6.13 12.71 36.49
C TYR A 592 -5.32 12.43 37.76
N THR A 593 -6.02 12.14 38.86
CA THR A 593 -5.46 11.34 39.95
C THR A 593 -5.85 9.88 39.77
N ILE A 594 -4.93 8.98 40.14
CA ILE A 594 -5.11 7.52 40.12
C ILE A 594 -4.93 7.03 41.57
N ARG A 595 -5.78 6.10 42.01
CA ARG A 595 -5.65 5.42 43.30
C ARG A 595 -5.99 3.95 43.15
N PHE A 596 -5.08 3.06 43.56
CA PHE A 596 -5.36 1.63 43.66
C PHE A 596 -5.80 1.29 45.09
N ILE A 597 -6.83 0.47 45.22
CA ILE A 597 -7.42 0.02 46.48
C ILE A 597 -7.45 -1.51 46.46
N SER A 598 -6.54 -2.15 47.18
CA SER A 598 -6.49 -3.62 47.27
C SER A 598 -7.66 -4.16 48.08
N ASN A 599 -8.34 -5.18 47.54
CA ASN A 599 -9.33 -5.96 48.29
C ASN A 599 -8.68 -7.17 48.99
N ASN A 600 -7.38 -7.38 48.78
CA ASN A 600 -6.59 -8.50 49.31
C ASN A 600 -5.22 -8.00 49.82
N PRO A 601 -5.21 -7.17 50.89
CA PRO A 601 -4.03 -6.43 51.35
C PRO A 601 -2.86 -7.30 51.83
N ASP A 602 -3.12 -8.58 52.17
CA ASP A 602 -2.08 -9.54 52.57
C ASP A 602 -1.15 -9.95 51.40
N TYR A 603 -1.61 -9.78 50.15
CA TYR A 603 -0.89 -10.20 48.94
C TYR A 603 -0.59 -9.05 47.98
N ILE A 604 -1.49 -8.06 47.87
CA ILE A 604 -1.41 -6.93 46.93
C ILE A 604 -1.53 -5.62 47.72
N ASP A 605 -0.61 -4.68 47.55
CA ASP A 605 -0.67 -3.37 48.21
C ASP A 605 -1.35 -2.28 47.36
N ASN A 606 -1.60 -1.12 47.97
CA ASN A 606 -2.22 0.04 47.30
C ASN A 606 -1.28 0.78 46.32
N ARG A 607 -0.05 0.31 46.10
CA ARG A 607 0.83 0.73 44.99
C ARG A 607 0.65 -0.18 43.76
N GLY A 608 -0.01 -1.32 43.92
CA GLY A 608 -0.14 -2.38 42.92
C GLY A 608 0.97 -3.44 42.98
N ARG A 609 1.85 -3.39 43.99
CA ARG A 609 2.90 -4.41 44.20
C ARG A 609 2.28 -5.69 44.75
N ILE A 610 2.79 -6.83 44.31
CA ILE A 610 2.56 -8.11 44.97
C ILE A 610 3.63 -8.28 46.04
N ILE A 611 3.21 -8.45 47.29
CA ILE A 611 4.08 -8.44 48.47
C ILE A 611 4.24 -9.82 49.12
N ASP A 612 3.29 -10.74 48.91
CA ASP A 612 3.46 -12.17 49.15
C ASP A 612 2.54 -13.00 48.24
N LEU A 613 2.78 -14.30 48.15
CA LEU A 613 1.95 -15.27 47.43
C LEU A 613 1.13 -16.14 48.39
N PRO A 614 -0.12 -16.48 48.04
CA PRO A 614 -0.98 -17.35 48.85
C PRO A 614 -0.47 -18.80 48.90
N VAL A 615 -0.87 -19.56 49.93
CA VAL A 615 -0.53 -21.00 50.06
C VAL A 615 -1.24 -21.87 49.00
N THR A 616 -2.37 -21.41 48.49
CA THR A 616 -3.14 -22.04 47.40
C THR A 616 -3.45 -21.00 46.31
N PRO A 617 -3.56 -21.37 45.02
CA PRO A 617 -3.84 -20.40 43.97
C PRO A 617 -5.14 -19.65 44.27
N THR A 618 -5.10 -18.32 44.25
CA THR A 618 -6.18 -17.47 44.79
C THR A 618 -6.52 -16.36 43.80
N ARG A 619 -7.80 -16.23 43.45
CA ARG A 619 -8.29 -15.09 42.67
C ARG A 619 -8.50 -13.89 43.59
N ALA A 620 -7.52 -13.01 43.63
CA ALA A 620 -7.57 -11.74 44.33
C ALA A 620 -8.24 -10.65 43.46
N SER A 621 -8.43 -9.46 44.01
CA SER A 621 -8.93 -8.30 43.27
C SER A 621 -8.43 -6.97 43.84
N TYR A 622 -8.46 -5.93 43.01
CA TYR A 622 -8.22 -4.55 43.42
C TYR A 622 -9.13 -3.61 42.63
N THR A 623 -9.51 -2.49 43.27
CA THR A 623 -10.30 -1.44 42.63
C THR A 623 -9.38 -0.30 42.22
N VAL A 624 -9.50 0.15 40.97
CA VAL A 624 -8.91 1.39 40.49
C VAL A 624 -9.95 2.50 40.59
N GLU A 625 -9.58 3.58 41.25
CA GLU A 625 -10.29 4.86 41.27
C GLU A 625 -9.49 5.84 40.41
N VAL A 626 -10.14 6.49 39.45
CA VAL A 626 -9.56 7.61 38.68
C VAL A 626 -10.45 8.84 38.80
N THR A 627 -9.86 10.02 39.04
CA THR A 627 -10.60 11.29 39.09
C THR A 627 -9.98 12.31 38.17
N ASN A 628 -10.74 12.82 37.19
CA ASN A 628 -10.29 13.92 36.35
C ASN A 628 -10.32 15.24 37.14
N THR A 629 -9.17 15.87 37.32
CA THR A 629 -8.97 17.04 38.19
C THR A 629 -9.61 18.32 37.64
N LYS A 630 -9.82 18.41 36.32
CA LYS A 630 -10.49 19.56 35.67
C LYS A 630 -12.01 19.54 35.85
N THR A 631 -12.62 18.35 35.92
CA THR A 631 -14.08 18.17 35.98
C THR A 631 -14.60 17.66 37.33
N ASN A 632 -13.72 17.13 38.18
CA ASN A 632 -14.06 16.37 39.39
C ASN A 632 -14.94 15.14 39.14
N LYS A 633 -14.94 14.59 37.91
CA LYS A 633 -15.58 13.31 37.59
C LYS A 633 -14.68 12.17 38.08
N THR A 634 -15.19 11.35 38.99
CA THR A 634 -14.55 10.10 39.44
C THR A 634 -15.19 8.90 38.76
N GLU A 635 -14.36 7.93 38.36
CA GLU A 635 -14.76 6.66 37.75
C GLU A 635 -14.01 5.50 38.42
N PHE A 636 -14.66 4.33 38.50
CA PHE A 636 -14.15 3.17 39.23
C PHE A 636 -14.15 1.92 38.33
N LYS A 637 -13.12 1.09 38.46
CA LYS A 637 -13.07 -0.23 37.81
C LYS A 637 -12.49 -1.29 38.74
N LEU A 638 -13.20 -2.41 38.87
CA LEU A 638 -12.76 -3.59 39.62
C LEU A 638 -11.97 -4.51 38.68
N PHE A 639 -10.76 -4.89 39.10
CA PHE A 639 -9.89 -5.82 38.39
C PHE A 639 -9.68 -7.09 39.23
N TYR A 640 -9.50 -8.23 38.56
CA TYR A 640 -9.27 -9.54 39.17
C TYR A 640 -7.87 -10.02 38.85
N VAL A 641 -7.25 -10.76 39.78
CA VAL A 641 -5.86 -11.18 39.67
C VAL A 641 -5.75 -12.64 40.10
N ASN A 642 -5.22 -13.51 39.25
CA ASN A 642 -4.97 -14.92 39.57
C ASN A 642 -3.58 -15.03 40.19
N LEU A 643 -3.51 -15.04 41.53
CA LEU A 643 -2.24 -15.21 42.23
C LEU A 643 -1.85 -16.70 42.26
N PRO A 644 -0.67 -17.09 41.78
CA PRO A 644 -0.18 -18.46 41.89
C PRO A 644 0.08 -18.84 43.35
N ALA A 645 0.11 -20.14 43.63
CA ALA A 645 0.56 -20.60 44.94
C ALA A 645 2.06 -20.31 45.14
N LYS A 646 2.43 -20.00 46.38
CA LYS A 646 3.82 -19.95 46.84
C LYS A 646 4.48 -21.32 46.66
N SER A 647 5.68 -21.35 46.09
CA SER A 647 6.51 -22.56 46.01
C SER A 647 6.83 -23.09 47.42
N GLN A 648 6.78 -24.42 47.58
CA GLN A 648 7.10 -25.12 48.84
C GLN A 648 8.57 -25.54 48.88
#